data_AF-A0A1H7GVC3-F1
#
_entry.id   AF-A0A1H7GVC3-F1
#
_cell.length_a   1.000
_cell.length_b   1.000
_cell.length_c   1.000
_cell.angle_alpha   90.00
_cell.angle_beta   90.00
_cell.angle_gamma   90.00
#
_symmetry.space_group_name_H-M   'P 1'
#
loop_
_entity.id
_entity.type
_entity.pdbx_description
1 polymer ?
#
loop_
_entity_poly.entity_id
_entity_poly.type
_entity_poly.pdbx_seq_one_letter_code
_entity_poly.pdbx_strand_id
1 'polypeptide(L)'
;MQYRKIFSTLLILVLVAPWLAVPAGKVHAGASYPVPGNNGLLTIKYVDEKSIELQWEYAQSSSSTPPDVNYQVYISNAPDLEDMQQISGASGQAYGDPINGSASTTNGTFSKIITDLIEGDTYYFNVVVKDRYLEATYQMQSIQFTAQLSELDQYNELKKKADRGNSDDFIQDIILLLRNKQFIGTPDFESLPVEDQDAIAEYLLDIEAPTSKGYENKEQVEFFVQLALKALEMTRQIDGPSEVVALNDLYSKQAERINHFDFPSAESNFYQLIAAYLSASEVDKRTTAYLYELKLKTTSSISSVLRYIDTAVGDTPFINRANTTEEMVTSLDKLNTIHDNILTYNKANPGSPITSFPLDTSKMDNLTPEQKEQLADHMLTERPNGGYASLEDVQTTFNKFFPGNEIDVLAAVNAAKSSNDINGMILAMENPDLGITLPNGYGALSSQERTFIAGFLIDYVKNDYRNKDQVQYMIELAVLAQSIWEQKELDVLEIKLDLFAQQLVAGPVHFNDQQTYVLRSLGQQHLNRSKVDKGVFTYKFLHLVAFERLEGEFKGNIVNPDIVLNLFSMHLDSFENATSILLMDEWLDHAMNEWIAGEAFFDNYKFRRTGALDLSKRADLSPEGRKELAEWVLNEQDRYEDVGNLQYVINRFFTAPNVTGNDINNTITGLDDTMEISFNGKQTWINVASMQNFDFSGDKTVWVRYKAISDLLPGRAVKIVFTANGDSNNGNGSTPNTGGSTGGGSSVTTPVTTTPTSKQEQIVVDVNGANGTNLTKTPITRTTEADGTIKDLVKMSEAIAKESVEKAKQLNMNTARIVIPDAKDAVSETRIELPKAAVKQLNDGGLNLEISTENAIISVPTKSIAGFDQDLYFRVVPLKKESERKEVEERAKKEQLIQQITPNSNVKVLARPVEIETNMQSHEVTLTLPLRDSLPTDPAARQQALENLAVYIEHSDGTKELIQGKLVKLSDSSEGIEFTVNKFSTFTLVVVDGLKASQGSHNPYINGFGADFRPDAFVTRAQMAAMLTRNLTDEAGTASANAVNYADVAATHWAASDIEKAQSAGIMNGMNATQFAPEGSITRAQMATIAYRWIQQQSADTTSSTTQATNGTGFTDVSADLWASDAIAYVQSAGLMTGYNDGTFKPDSKLTRAEAVKVLNVLFKRTPVTGVTTPSFIDVPATHWAYADIEAAAQK
;
A
#
# COMPACT_ATOMS: atom_id res chain seq x y z
N MET A 1 -26.58 -11.05 52.34
CA MET A 1 -26.41 -10.53 53.72
C MET A 1 -25.03 -9.92 53.84
N GLN A 2 -24.86 -9.06 54.83
CA GLN A 2 -23.93 -7.93 54.92
C GLN A 2 -22.43 -8.23 55.12
N TYR A 3 -21.60 -7.36 54.51
CA TYR A 3 -20.23 -6.89 54.87
C TYR A 3 -19.06 -7.89 55.02
N ARG A 4 -18.13 -7.89 54.03
CA ARG A 4 -16.86 -7.11 54.09
C ARG A 4 -16.10 -7.09 52.74
N LYS A 5 -16.21 -5.94 52.08
CA LYS A 5 -15.21 -5.23 51.23
C LYS A 5 -13.88 -5.07 52.03
N ILE A 6 -12.64 -5.02 51.53
CA ILE A 6 -11.97 -4.44 50.33
C ILE A 6 -10.58 -5.12 50.23
N PHE A 7 -10.07 -5.45 49.05
CA PHE A 7 -8.69 -5.14 48.61
C PHE A 7 -8.59 -5.34 47.09
N SER A 8 -8.65 -4.21 46.37
CA SER A 8 -8.15 -4.05 45.00
C SER A 8 -6.92 -3.16 45.07
N THR A 9 -5.87 -3.59 44.38
CA THR A 9 -4.82 -2.81 43.67
C THR A 9 -3.98 -1.79 44.46
N LEU A 10 -2.66 -1.98 44.50
CA LEU A 10 -1.72 -0.90 44.17
C LEU A 10 -0.36 -1.42 43.66
N LEU A 11 -0.14 -1.12 42.39
CA LEU A 11 1.14 -1.04 41.67
C LEU A 11 1.89 0.22 42.14
N ILE A 12 3.18 0.07 42.45
CA ILE A 12 4.26 1.08 42.58
C ILE A 12 3.88 2.44 43.22
N LEU A 13 4.22 2.60 44.51
CA LEU A 13 4.61 3.91 45.06
C LEU A 13 5.78 3.72 46.02
N VAL A 14 6.89 4.40 45.73
CA VAL A 14 7.96 4.73 46.68
C VAL A 14 7.33 5.33 47.93
N LEU A 15 7.41 4.65 49.07
CA LEU A 15 7.24 5.25 50.40
C LEU A 15 7.85 4.32 51.46
N VAL A 16 9.00 4.74 51.96
CA VAL A 16 9.61 4.28 53.21
C VAL A 16 8.54 4.36 54.31
N ALA A 17 8.12 3.22 54.85
CA ALA A 17 7.38 3.16 56.11
C ALA A 17 8.27 2.43 57.15
N PRO A 18 8.83 3.16 58.13
CA PRO A 18 9.73 2.60 59.12
C PRO A 18 8.90 1.77 60.12
N TRP A 19 9.14 0.47 60.18
CA TRP A 19 8.71 -0.31 61.33
C TRP A 19 9.56 0.12 62.53
N LEU A 20 8.85 0.52 63.59
CA LEU A 20 9.39 1.06 64.83
C LEU A 20 10.15 -0.03 65.60
N ALA A 21 11.46 -0.16 65.35
CA ALA A 21 12.40 -0.51 66.40
C ALA A 21 12.81 0.80 67.10
N VAL A 22 12.60 0.87 68.42
CA VAL A 22 13.09 1.99 69.24
C VAL A 22 14.62 2.06 69.04
N PRO A 23 15.20 3.22 68.68
CA PRO A 23 16.64 3.31 68.56
C PRO A 23 17.28 2.98 69.91
N ALA A 24 18.09 1.93 69.98
CA ALA A 24 19.06 1.79 71.04
C ALA A 24 19.92 3.07 71.05
N GLY A 25 20.05 3.65 72.23
CA GLY A 25 20.32 5.07 72.41
C GLY A 25 21.61 5.60 71.76
N LYS A 26 21.55 6.87 71.34
CA LYS A 26 22.73 7.72 71.14
C LYS A 26 23.56 7.74 72.43
N VAL A 27 24.76 7.16 72.43
CA VAL A 27 25.74 7.43 73.48
C VAL A 27 26.18 8.90 73.34
N HIS A 28 25.82 9.74 74.31
CA HIS A 28 26.16 11.16 74.31
C HIS A 28 27.61 11.42 74.75
N ALA A 29 28.33 12.09 73.83
CA ALA A 29 29.28 13.19 73.99
C ALA A 29 30.47 13.08 74.96
N GLY A 30 31.66 12.86 74.36
CA GLY A 30 32.97 13.23 74.89
C GLY A 30 34.11 12.80 73.96
N ALA A 31 34.58 13.70 73.10
CA ALA A 31 35.67 13.55 72.10
C ALA A 31 35.36 12.77 70.80
N SER A 32 36.19 13.00 69.77
CA SER A 32 36.00 12.78 68.32
C SER A 32 35.95 11.30 67.85
N TYR A 33 34.78 10.84 67.36
CA TYR A 33 34.59 9.53 66.71
C TYR A 33 34.11 9.72 65.24
N PRO A 34 34.35 8.75 64.33
CA PRO A 34 33.86 8.78 62.94
C PRO A 34 32.32 8.71 62.87
N VAL A 35 31.66 9.54 62.06
CA VAL A 35 30.19 9.58 61.90
C VAL A 35 29.78 9.12 60.48
N PRO A 36 28.99 8.03 60.31
CA PRO A 36 28.52 7.55 59.00
C PRO A 36 27.62 8.55 58.25
N GLY A 37 27.70 8.54 56.91
CA GLY A 37 26.73 9.21 56.04
C GLY A 37 25.31 8.65 56.21
N ASN A 38 24.29 9.39 55.74
CA ASN A 38 22.87 9.07 55.90
C ASN A 38 22.42 8.68 57.33
N ASN A 39 23.01 9.30 58.36
CA ASN A 39 22.76 9.02 59.78
C ASN A 39 23.00 7.55 60.22
N GLY A 40 23.75 6.76 59.44
CA GLY A 40 24.06 5.36 59.75
C GLY A 40 22.94 4.36 59.45
N LEU A 41 21.95 4.73 58.62
CA LEU A 41 20.88 3.83 58.16
C LEU A 41 21.39 2.80 57.14
N LEU A 42 21.08 1.53 57.38
CA LEU A 42 21.30 0.41 56.45
C LEU A 42 20.13 0.32 55.44
N THR A 43 20.43 0.08 54.17
CA THR A 43 19.41 -0.20 53.14
C THR A 43 19.50 -1.67 52.72
N ILE A 44 18.35 -2.36 52.66
CA ILE A 44 18.25 -3.77 52.27
C ILE A 44 17.54 -3.89 50.91
N LYS A 45 18.11 -4.67 49.99
CA LYS A 45 17.50 -5.05 48.71
C LYS A 45 17.48 -6.57 48.57
N TYR A 46 16.37 -7.14 48.10
CA TYR A 46 16.30 -8.57 47.78
C TYR A 46 17.05 -8.85 46.47
N VAL A 47 17.84 -9.92 46.44
CA VAL A 47 18.64 -10.31 45.26
C VAL A 47 18.05 -11.56 44.62
N ASP A 48 17.79 -12.61 45.40
CA ASP A 48 17.13 -13.85 44.95
C ASP A 48 16.43 -14.60 46.10
N GLU A 49 16.02 -15.86 45.86
CA GLU A 49 15.33 -16.75 46.79
C GLU A 49 16.05 -17.02 48.12
N LYS A 50 17.36 -16.72 48.23
CA LYS A 50 18.18 -16.96 49.43
C LYS A 50 19.13 -15.82 49.76
N SER A 51 19.03 -14.66 49.10
CA SER A 51 20.01 -13.59 49.28
C SER A 51 19.46 -12.17 49.25
N ILE A 52 20.16 -11.29 49.96
CA ILE A 52 19.90 -9.85 50.04
C ILE A 52 21.19 -9.05 49.87
N GLU A 53 21.09 -7.83 49.37
CA GLU A 53 22.16 -6.84 49.30
C GLU A 53 21.96 -5.76 50.37
N LEU A 54 23.00 -5.51 51.17
CA LEU A 54 23.06 -4.49 52.20
C LEU A 54 23.92 -3.31 51.73
N GLN A 55 23.42 -2.08 51.86
CA GLN A 55 24.10 -0.85 51.39
C GLN A 55 24.11 0.28 52.44
N TRP A 56 25.22 1.05 52.54
CA TRP A 56 25.34 2.27 53.36
C TRP A 56 26.42 3.27 52.85
N GLU A 57 26.49 4.48 53.42
CA GLU A 57 27.44 5.56 53.04
C GLU A 57 28.66 5.66 53.98
N TYR A 58 29.83 6.08 53.46
CA TYR A 58 31.05 6.21 54.26
C TYR A 58 30.93 7.24 55.40
N ALA A 59 31.56 6.91 56.53
CA ALA A 59 31.77 7.76 57.68
C ALA A 59 32.86 8.81 57.49
N GLN A 60 32.61 9.98 58.08
CA GLN A 60 33.48 11.14 58.13
C GLN A 60 34.04 11.29 59.54
N SER A 61 35.36 11.47 59.68
CA SER A 61 36.03 11.72 60.96
C SER A 61 36.78 13.06 60.93
N SER A 62 36.84 13.76 62.06
CA SER A 62 37.63 15.00 62.20
C SER A 62 39.09 14.74 62.58
N SER A 63 39.45 13.50 62.93
CA SER A 63 40.80 13.10 63.37
C SER A 63 41.62 12.32 62.34
N SER A 64 41.05 11.97 61.18
CA SER A 64 41.71 11.20 60.10
C SER A 64 41.14 11.58 58.72
N THR A 65 41.96 11.54 57.67
CA THR A 65 41.49 11.67 56.27
C THR A 65 41.07 10.30 55.73
N PRO A 66 39.97 10.18 54.96
CA PRO A 66 39.67 8.95 54.22
C PRO A 66 40.90 8.57 53.37
N PRO A 67 41.43 7.32 53.46
CA PRO A 67 40.70 6.07 53.69
C PRO A 67 41.04 5.33 55.01
N ASP A 68 41.49 5.99 56.07
CA ASP A 68 41.91 5.31 57.32
C ASP A 68 40.74 4.75 58.18
N VAL A 69 39.50 4.74 57.67
CA VAL A 69 38.28 4.24 58.34
C VAL A 69 37.82 2.92 57.72
N ASN A 70 37.71 1.86 58.53
CA ASN A 70 37.25 0.53 58.15
C ASN A 70 35.81 0.27 58.62
N TYR A 71 35.09 -0.57 57.88
CA TYR A 71 33.72 -1.00 58.21
C TYR A 71 33.65 -2.52 58.32
N GLN A 72 32.80 -3.00 59.23
CA GLN A 72 32.51 -4.42 59.39
C GLN A 72 31.03 -4.63 59.72
N VAL A 73 30.37 -5.54 59.00
CA VAL A 73 28.98 -5.93 59.28
C VAL A 73 28.95 -7.23 60.06
N TYR A 74 28.08 -7.28 61.06
CA TYR A 74 27.81 -8.47 61.85
C TYR A 74 26.36 -8.89 61.67
N ILE A 75 26.15 -10.18 61.41
CA ILE A 75 24.83 -10.83 61.48
C ILE A 75 24.65 -11.41 62.89
N SER A 76 23.52 -11.13 63.52
CA SER A 76 23.18 -11.57 64.88
C SER A 76 21.88 -12.36 64.87
N ASN A 77 21.79 -13.33 65.78
CA ASN A 77 20.58 -14.12 66.06
C ASN A 77 19.79 -13.56 67.26
N ALA A 78 20.19 -12.42 67.82
CA ALA A 78 19.57 -11.78 68.98
C ALA A 78 19.29 -10.28 68.75
N PRO A 79 18.12 -9.77 69.18
CA PRO A 79 17.69 -8.38 68.97
C PRO A 79 18.27 -7.34 69.95
N ASP A 80 18.88 -7.74 71.07
CA ASP A 80 19.18 -6.84 72.20
C ASP A 80 20.70 -6.65 72.41
N LEU A 81 21.40 -6.08 71.41
CA LEU A 81 22.83 -5.73 71.53
C LEU A 81 22.98 -4.22 71.77
N GLU A 82 23.46 -3.81 72.94
CA GLU A 82 23.50 -2.41 73.41
C GLU A 82 24.91 -1.79 73.39
N ASP A 83 25.99 -2.59 73.30
CA ASP A 83 27.37 -2.08 73.29
C ASP A 83 28.37 -2.92 72.46
N MET A 84 29.56 -2.36 72.27
CA MET A 84 30.66 -2.97 71.53
C MET A 84 31.20 -4.28 72.13
N GLN A 85 31.12 -4.47 73.45
CA GLN A 85 31.58 -5.71 74.10
C GLN A 85 30.62 -6.87 73.82
N GLN A 86 29.34 -6.57 73.61
CA GLN A 86 28.34 -7.57 73.21
C GLN A 86 28.47 -7.97 71.73
N ILE A 87 28.97 -7.08 70.87
CA ILE A 87 29.19 -7.33 69.44
C ILE A 87 30.55 -8.01 69.17
N SER A 88 31.61 -7.59 69.86
CA SER A 88 32.98 -8.13 69.68
C SER A 88 33.35 -9.29 70.62
N GLY A 89 32.54 -9.55 71.66
CA GLY A 89 32.68 -10.65 72.61
C GLY A 89 33.75 -10.44 73.69
N ALA A 90 33.40 -10.63 74.97
CA ALA A 90 34.33 -10.51 76.11
C ALA A 90 35.13 -11.79 76.43
N SER A 91 35.06 -12.85 75.61
CA SER A 91 35.76 -14.12 75.88
C SER A 91 35.98 -15.04 74.67
N GLY A 92 36.23 -14.49 73.48
CA GLY A 92 36.68 -15.29 72.32
C GLY A 92 35.61 -16.18 71.65
N GLN A 93 34.33 -15.95 71.92
CA GLN A 93 33.22 -16.42 71.09
C GLN A 93 32.37 -15.19 70.75
N ALA A 94 32.29 -14.83 69.47
CA ALA A 94 31.49 -13.71 68.98
C ALA A 94 30.01 -14.12 68.92
N TYR A 95 29.09 -13.19 69.22
CA TYR A 95 27.64 -13.39 69.03
C TYR A 95 27.18 -13.10 67.59
N GLY A 96 28.12 -12.84 66.68
CA GLY A 96 27.89 -12.74 65.24
C GLY A 96 29.18 -13.01 64.47
N ASP A 97 29.06 -13.68 63.32
CA ASP A 97 30.20 -13.90 62.43
C ASP A 97 30.52 -12.58 61.68
N PRO A 98 31.79 -12.14 61.66
CA PRO A 98 32.18 -10.97 60.88
C PRO A 98 32.06 -11.28 59.39
N ILE A 99 31.21 -10.54 58.69
CA ILE A 99 31.09 -10.64 57.24
C ILE A 99 32.12 -9.67 56.64
N ASN A 100 33.30 -10.19 56.28
CA ASN A 100 34.31 -9.39 55.59
C ASN A 100 33.85 -9.04 54.16
N GLY A 101 33.94 -7.76 53.79
CA GLY A 101 33.60 -7.26 52.46
C GLY A 101 34.76 -6.48 51.83
N SER A 102 34.85 -6.54 50.50
CA SER A 102 35.79 -5.75 49.69
C SER A 102 35.21 -4.36 49.41
N ALA A 103 36.02 -3.31 49.58
CA ALA A 103 35.62 -1.93 49.32
C ALA A 103 35.35 -1.65 47.83
N SER A 104 34.29 -0.89 47.52
CA SER A 104 34.13 -0.23 46.22
C SER A 104 34.74 1.18 46.30
N THR A 105 35.80 1.45 45.54
CA THR A 105 36.67 2.62 45.75
C THR A 105 36.22 3.91 45.06
N THR A 106 35.02 3.99 44.49
CA THR A 106 34.71 5.07 43.52
C THR A 106 33.64 6.09 43.93
N ASN A 107 32.65 5.74 44.78
CA ASN A 107 31.44 6.58 44.93
C ASN A 107 31.00 6.93 46.37
N GLY A 108 31.80 6.62 47.40
CA GLY A 108 31.43 7.02 48.77
C GLY A 108 30.43 6.09 49.48
N THR A 109 30.08 4.95 48.88
CA THR A 109 29.11 3.96 49.40
C THR A 109 29.73 2.56 49.50
N PHE A 110 29.28 1.79 50.50
CA PHE A 110 29.64 0.39 50.71
C PHE A 110 28.44 -0.51 50.38
N SER A 111 28.68 -1.67 49.76
CA SER A 111 27.66 -2.69 49.47
C SER A 111 28.15 -4.12 49.74
N LYS A 112 27.26 -5.02 50.21
CA LYS A 112 27.54 -6.45 50.40
C LYS A 112 26.31 -7.33 50.18
N ILE A 113 26.46 -8.40 49.40
CA ILE A 113 25.44 -9.46 49.27
C ILE A 113 25.63 -10.53 50.36
N ILE A 114 24.53 -10.89 51.01
CA ILE A 114 24.41 -11.97 52.01
C ILE A 114 23.60 -13.10 51.36
N THR A 115 24.15 -14.31 51.35
CA THR A 115 23.54 -15.51 50.77
C THR A 115 23.09 -16.48 51.86
N ASP A 116 22.39 -17.56 51.45
CA ASP A 116 22.00 -18.69 52.30
C ASP A 116 20.98 -18.35 53.42
N LEU A 117 20.10 -17.38 53.17
CA LEU A 117 19.00 -17.03 54.06
C LEU A 117 17.85 -18.05 54.01
N ILE A 118 17.20 -18.26 55.15
CA ILE A 118 16.11 -19.22 55.36
C ILE A 118 14.78 -18.46 55.45
N GLU A 119 13.78 -18.94 54.70
CA GLU A 119 12.44 -18.37 54.70
C GLU A 119 11.75 -18.46 56.06
N GLY A 120 11.16 -17.35 56.51
CA GLY A 120 10.45 -17.21 57.78
C GLY A 120 11.32 -16.75 58.94
N ASP A 121 12.65 -16.90 58.84
CA ASP A 121 13.60 -16.49 59.88
C ASP A 121 13.81 -14.97 59.90
N THR A 122 14.11 -14.44 61.09
CA THR A 122 14.45 -13.01 61.28
C THR A 122 15.94 -12.85 61.50
N TYR A 123 16.59 -12.06 60.65
CA TYR A 123 18.02 -11.77 60.71
C TYR A 123 18.24 -10.34 61.18
N TYR A 124 19.22 -10.15 62.09
CA TYR A 124 19.60 -8.84 62.63
C TYR A 124 20.99 -8.42 62.14
N PHE A 125 21.13 -7.20 61.63
CA PHE A 125 22.36 -6.67 61.07
C PHE A 125 22.85 -5.44 61.85
N ASN A 126 24.15 -5.39 62.14
CA ASN A 126 24.82 -4.28 62.82
C ASN A 126 26.05 -3.80 62.02
N VAL A 127 26.30 -2.49 62.00
CA VAL A 127 27.47 -1.89 61.33
C VAL A 127 28.45 -1.34 62.36
N VAL A 128 29.69 -1.81 62.31
CA VAL A 128 30.81 -1.31 63.13
C VAL A 128 31.73 -0.48 62.24
N VAL A 129 32.09 0.71 62.74
CA VAL A 129 32.99 1.67 62.09
C VAL A 129 34.22 1.87 62.96
N LYS A 130 35.41 1.67 62.38
CA LYS A 130 36.69 1.71 63.09
C LYS A 130 37.69 2.64 62.42
N ASP A 131 38.30 3.53 63.20
CA ASP A 131 39.49 4.30 62.83
C ASP A 131 40.74 3.71 63.53
N ARG A 132 41.94 4.20 63.21
CA ARG A 132 43.24 3.75 63.72
C ARG A 132 43.37 3.74 65.26
N TYR A 133 42.51 4.47 65.97
CA TYR A 133 42.58 4.62 67.43
C TYR A 133 41.25 4.40 68.17
N LEU A 134 40.10 4.36 67.49
CA LEU A 134 38.76 4.35 68.10
C LEU A 134 37.76 3.53 67.27
N GLU A 135 36.81 2.88 67.94
CA GLU A 135 35.76 2.04 67.35
C GLU A 135 34.38 2.54 67.81
N ALA A 136 33.41 2.56 66.89
CA ALA A 136 32.03 2.98 67.14
C ALA A 136 31.03 2.08 66.38
N THR A 137 29.87 1.81 66.97
CA THR A 137 28.80 0.99 66.38
C THR A 137 27.60 1.86 66.02
N TYR A 138 26.99 1.59 64.86
CA TYR A 138 25.81 2.30 64.37
C TYR A 138 24.70 1.31 63.97
N GLN A 139 23.46 1.70 64.34
CA GLN A 139 22.13 1.10 64.11
C GLN A 139 21.98 -0.41 63.85
N MET A 140 21.04 -1.03 64.58
CA MET A 140 20.54 -2.38 64.31
C MET A 140 19.32 -2.32 63.35
N GLN A 141 19.36 -3.07 62.25
CA GLN A 141 18.17 -3.35 61.42
C GLN A 141 17.86 -4.84 61.41
N SER A 142 16.58 -5.19 61.43
CA SER A 142 16.11 -6.57 61.32
C SER A 142 15.24 -6.76 60.10
N ILE A 143 15.35 -7.91 59.44
CA ILE A 143 14.45 -8.33 58.36
C ILE A 143 13.94 -9.74 58.63
N GLN A 144 12.64 -9.94 58.50
CA GLN A 144 12.06 -11.27 58.36
C GLN A 144 12.11 -11.64 56.88
N PHE A 145 12.82 -12.71 56.54
CA PHE A 145 13.03 -13.09 55.14
C PHE A 145 11.83 -13.88 54.62
N THR A 146 11.16 -13.40 53.57
CA THR A 146 10.09 -14.12 52.85
C THR A 146 10.56 -14.37 51.41
N ALA A 147 10.58 -15.62 50.97
CA ALA A 147 10.97 -15.96 49.61
C ALA A 147 9.87 -15.52 48.62
N GLN A 148 10.24 -14.84 47.54
CA GLN A 148 9.33 -14.68 46.40
C GLN A 148 9.45 -15.89 45.49
N LEU A 149 8.34 -16.61 45.28
CA LEU A 149 8.30 -17.69 44.29
C LEU A 149 8.55 -17.13 42.89
N SER A 150 9.31 -17.85 42.08
CA SER A 150 9.44 -17.53 40.65
C SER A 150 8.07 -17.60 39.97
N GLU A 151 7.89 -16.88 38.86
CA GLU A 151 6.63 -16.90 38.11
C GLU A 151 6.24 -18.30 37.64
N LEU A 152 7.23 -19.15 37.31
CA LEU A 152 7.00 -20.55 36.95
C LEU A 152 6.49 -21.38 38.14
N ASP A 153 7.04 -21.17 39.34
CA ASP A 153 6.58 -21.88 40.54
C ASP A 153 5.17 -21.44 40.95
N GLN A 154 4.86 -20.16 40.78
CA GLN A 154 3.49 -19.64 40.97
C GLN A 154 2.52 -20.31 40.00
N TYR A 155 2.89 -20.41 38.72
CA TYR A 155 2.11 -21.08 37.69
C TYR A 155 1.86 -22.56 38.03
N ASN A 156 2.92 -23.29 38.39
CA ASN A 156 2.84 -24.71 38.75
C ASN A 156 1.97 -24.97 39.99
N GLU A 157 2.00 -24.09 40.99
CA GLU A 157 1.13 -24.20 42.16
C GLU A 157 -0.34 -23.88 41.84
N LEU A 158 -0.60 -22.89 41.00
CA LEU A 158 -1.95 -22.62 40.50
C LEU A 158 -2.50 -23.82 39.73
N LYS A 159 -1.70 -24.44 38.86
CA LYS A 159 -2.10 -25.65 38.13
C LYS A 159 -2.44 -26.81 39.07
N LYS A 160 -1.59 -27.11 40.07
CA LYS A 160 -1.87 -28.16 41.06
C LYS A 160 -3.12 -27.89 41.89
N LYS A 161 -3.46 -26.62 42.15
CA LYS A 161 -4.69 -26.24 42.85
C LYS A 161 -5.91 -26.43 41.95
N ALA A 162 -5.81 -26.02 40.68
CA ALA A 162 -6.84 -26.26 39.68
C ALA A 162 -7.12 -27.76 39.50
N ASP A 163 -6.08 -28.60 39.42
CA ASP A 163 -6.21 -30.06 39.31
C ASP A 163 -6.90 -30.71 40.52
N ARG A 164 -6.91 -30.05 41.68
CA ARG A 164 -7.55 -30.52 42.93
C ARG A 164 -8.92 -29.87 43.19
N GLY A 165 -9.28 -28.84 42.43
CA GLY A 165 -10.43 -27.96 42.66
C GLY A 165 -11.25 -27.73 41.39
N ASN A 166 -12.02 -26.65 41.34
CA ASN A 166 -12.63 -26.21 40.09
C ASN A 166 -11.63 -25.32 39.35
N SER A 167 -11.29 -25.66 38.11
CA SER A 167 -10.35 -24.90 37.28
C SER A 167 -10.80 -23.45 37.06
N ASP A 168 -12.11 -23.22 36.97
CA ASP A 168 -12.69 -21.90 36.71
C ASP A 168 -12.33 -20.87 37.78
N ASP A 169 -12.10 -21.32 39.03
CA ASP A 169 -11.77 -20.45 40.16
C ASP A 169 -10.38 -19.80 40.02
N PHE A 170 -9.52 -20.29 39.11
CA PHE A 170 -8.12 -19.88 38.96
C PHE A 170 -7.80 -19.19 37.62
N ILE A 171 -8.78 -19.04 36.71
CA ILE A 171 -8.58 -18.42 35.38
C ILE A 171 -7.96 -17.03 35.49
N GLN A 172 -8.51 -16.18 36.36
CA GLN A 172 -8.03 -14.79 36.51
C GLN A 172 -6.62 -14.71 37.11
N ASP A 173 -6.26 -15.64 38.00
CA ASP A 173 -4.92 -15.71 38.58
C ASP A 173 -3.88 -16.11 37.52
N ILE A 174 -4.22 -17.04 36.63
CA ILE A 174 -3.39 -17.43 35.48
C ILE A 174 -3.23 -16.27 34.49
N ILE A 175 -4.31 -15.57 34.14
CA ILE A 175 -4.27 -14.42 33.22
C ILE A 175 -3.32 -13.34 33.76
N LEU A 176 -3.41 -13.01 35.05
CA LEU A 176 -2.53 -12.03 35.67
C LEU A 176 -1.05 -12.43 35.55
N LEU A 177 -0.75 -13.71 35.72
CA LEU A 177 0.60 -14.24 35.61
C LEU A 177 1.11 -14.23 34.16
N LEU A 178 0.27 -14.61 33.19
CA LEU A 178 0.62 -14.62 31.76
C LEU A 178 0.80 -13.20 31.18
N ARG A 179 0.15 -12.18 31.76
CA ARG A 179 0.40 -10.76 31.40
C ARG A 179 1.79 -10.26 31.80
N ASN A 180 2.51 -10.97 32.67
CA ASN A 180 3.86 -10.60 33.04
C ASN A 180 4.83 -10.90 31.88
N LYS A 181 5.34 -9.83 31.24
CA LYS A 181 6.27 -9.91 30.11
C LYS A 181 7.62 -10.57 30.44
N GLN A 182 7.97 -10.71 31.72
CA GLN A 182 9.15 -11.48 32.14
C GLN A 182 8.89 -12.98 32.15
N PHE A 183 7.63 -13.39 32.28
CA PHE A 183 7.20 -14.78 32.25
C PHE A 183 6.85 -15.22 30.82
N ILE A 184 5.91 -14.53 30.15
CA ILE A 184 5.56 -14.79 28.75
C ILE A 184 5.97 -13.57 27.90
N GLY A 185 6.99 -13.74 27.07
CA GLY A 185 7.51 -12.69 26.21
C GLY A 185 6.86 -12.65 24.84
N THR A 186 6.50 -13.82 24.30
CA THR A 186 5.94 -14.00 22.96
C THR A 186 4.86 -15.10 22.95
N PRO A 187 3.59 -14.78 22.62
CA PRO A 187 3.03 -13.51 22.18
C PRO A 187 2.98 -12.45 23.31
N ASP A 188 2.72 -11.18 22.96
CA ASP A 188 2.37 -10.16 23.96
C ASP A 188 0.96 -10.43 24.52
N PHE A 189 0.87 -11.30 25.52
CA PHE A 189 -0.38 -11.80 26.09
C PHE A 189 -1.29 -10.67 26.61
N GLU A 190 -0.70 -9.58 27.11
CA GLU A 190 -1.45 -8.41 27.59
C GLU A 190 -2.25 -7.72 26.48
N SER A 191 -1.74 -7.78 25.23
CA SER A 191 -2.37 -7.16 24.06
C SER A 191 -3.51 -7.97 23.44
N LEU A 192 -3.69 -9.23 23.87
CA LEU A 192 -4.71 -10.11 23.32
C LEU A 192 -6.13 -9.65 23.73
N PRO A 193 -7.17 -9.89 22.91
CA PRO A 193 -8.57 -9.70 23.30
C PRO A 193 -8.90 -10.46 24.60
N VAL A 194 -9.81 -9.92 25.41
CA VAL A 194 -10.16 -10.53 26.72
C VAL A 194 -10.71 -11.94 26.52
N GLU A 195 -11.54 -12.16 25.50
CA GLU A 195 -12.04 -13.49 25.16
C GLU A 195 -10.93 -14.50 24.82
N ASP A 196 -9.83 -14.04 24.22
CA ASP A 196 -8.68 -14.90 23.89
C ASP A 196 -7.85 -15.22 25.13
N GLN A 197 -7.67 -14.24 26.01
CA GLN A 197 -6.98 -14.45 27.28
C GLN A 197 -7.72 -15.48 28.15
N ASP A 198 -9.05 -15.38 28.23
CA ASP A 198 -9.89 -16.33 28.95
C ASP A 198 -9.81 -17.73 28.33
N ALA A 199 -9.99 -17.86 27.00
CA ALA A 199 -9.94 -19.15 26.32
C ALA A 199 -8.58 -19.85 26.43
N ILE A 200 -7.48 -19.09 26.35
CA ILE A 200 -6.12 -19.63 26.50
C ILE A 200 -5.89 -20.07 27.95
N ALA A 201 -6.32 -19.28 28.94
CA ALA A 201 -6.18 -19.62 30.35
C ALA A 201 -6.99 -20.87 30.72
N GLU A 202 -8.22 -21.01 30.20
CA GLU A 202 -9.04 -22.23 30.33
C GLU A 202 -8.31 -23.46 29.77
N TYR A 203 -7.77 -23.36 28.55
CA TYR A 203 -7.01 -24.45 27.93
C TYR A 203 -5.76 -24.84 28.74
N LEU A 204 -5.00 -23.86 29.23
CA LEU A 204 -3.78 -24.09 30.01
C LEU A 204 -4.06 -24.74 31.37
N LEU A 205 -5.23 -24.47 31.96
CA LEU A 205 -5.69 -25.11 33.17
C LEU A 205 -6.25 -26.52 32.92
N ASP A 206 -6.85 -26.78 31.76
CA ASP A 206 -7.39 -28.09 31.37
C ASP A 206 -6.29 -29.08 30.95
N ILE A 207 -5.24 -28.62 30.27
CA ILE A 207 -4.17 -29.50 29.77
C ILE A 207 -3.37 -30.13 30.92
N GLU A 208 -3.10 -31.43 30.83
CA GLU A 208 -2.28 -32.13 31.83
C GLU A 208 -0.82 -31.66 31.79
N ALA A 209 -0.27 -31.38 32.97
CA ALA A 209 1.15 -31.03 33.10
C ALA A 209 2.04 -32.25 32.74
N PRO A 210 3.23 -32.02 32.15
CA PRO A 210 4.11 -33.10 31.69
C PRO A 210 4.62 -33.99 32.83
N THR A 211 4.70 -33.45 34.05
CA THR A 211 5.11 -34.19 35.24
C THR A 211 4.21 -33.86 36.44
N SER A 212 4.24 -34.70 37.47
CA SER A 212 3.56 -34.43 38.75
C SER A 212 4.08 -33.20 39.50
N LYS A 213 5.23 -32.65 39.08
CA LYS A 213 5.80 -31.41 39.62
C LYS A 213 5.30 -30.16 38.89
N GLY A 214 4.71 -30.32 37.69
CA GLY A 214 4.34 -29.22 36.81
C GLY A 214 5.26 -29.14 35.59
N TYR A 215 5.41 -27.92 35.07
CA TYR A 215 6.28 -27.52 33.98
C TYR A 215 7.69 -27.23 34.49
N GLU A 216 8.70 -27.56 33.69
CA GLU A 216 10.12 -27.50 34.08
C GLU A 216 10.76 -26.13 33.81
N ASN A 217 10.25 -25.41 32.80
CA ASN A 217 10.74 -24.10 32.40
C ASN A 217 9.58 -23.26 31.81
N LYS A 218 9.82 -21.95 31.65
CA LYS A 218 8.79 -21.03 31.12
C LYS A 218 8.52 -21.26 29.64
N GLU A 219 9.50 -21.75 28.89
CA GLU A 219 9.41 -22.02 27.46
C GLU A 219 8.37 -23.11 27.16
N GLN A 220 8.19 -24.08 28.05
CA GLN A 220 7.12 -25.08 27.94
C GLN A 220 5.71 -24.47 28.10
N VAL A 221 5.55 -23.50 29.00
CA VAL A 221 4.27 -22.78 29.18
C VAL A 221 4.00 -21.88 27.98
N GLU A 222 5.03 -21.14 27.54
CA GLU A 222 5.00 -20.27 26.37
C GLU A 222 4.65 -21.04 25.09
N PHE A 223 5.19 -22.26 24.91
CA PHE A 223 4.81 -23.14 23.80
C PHE A 223 3.31 -23.42 23.76
N PHE A 224 2.69 -23.75 24.89
CA PHE A 224 1.25 -24.02 24.93
C PHE A 224 0.40 -22.77 24.75
N VAL A 225 0.86 -21.59 25.19
CA VAL A 225 0.22 -20.30 24.86
C VAL A 225 0.21 -20.08 23.34
N GLN A 226 1.35 -20.30 22.67
CA GLN A 226 1.47 -20.14 21.22
C GLN A 226 0.63 -21.19 20.46
N LEU A 227 0.60 -22.44 20.94
CA LEU A 227 -0.24 -23.48 20.36
C LEU A 227 -1.74 -23.17 20.51
N ALA A 228 -2.14 -22.64 21.67
CA ALA A 228 -3.51 -22.22 21.93
C ALA A 228 -3.94 -21.09 20.98
N LEU A 229 -3.04 -20.14 20.68
CA LEU A 229 -3.29 -19.11 19.67
C LEU A 229 -3.47 -19.68 18.27
N LYS A 230 -2.65 -20.66 17.86
CA LYS A 230 -2.83 -21.32 16.55
C LYS A 230 -4.16 -22.07 16.47
N ALA A 231 -4.59 -22.68 17.56
CA ALA A 231 -5.92 -23.29 17.63
C ALA A 231 -7.06 -22.25 17.59
N LEU A 232 -6.92 -21.08 18.21
CA LEU A 232 -7.90 -19.98 18.09
C LEU A 232 -7.95 -19.41 16.67
N GLU A 233 -6.79 -19.20 16.05
CA GLU A 233 -6.67 -18.76 14.66
C GLU A 233 -7.43 -19.71 13.72
N MET A 234 -7.29 -21.01 13.95
CA MET A 234 -8.04 -22.04 13.24
C MET A 234 -9.56 -21.88 13.40
N THR A 235 -10.08 -21.61 14.61
CA THR A 235 -11.52 -21.38 14.79
C THR A 235 -12.07 -20.16 14.05
N ARG A 236 -11.20 -19.18 13.73
CA ARG A 236 -11.57 -17.91 13.08
C ARG A 236 -11.43 -17.94 11.58
N GLN A 237 -10.53 -18.77 11.04
CA GLN A 237 -10.17 -18.77 9.62
C GLN A 237 -10.77 -19.95 8.84
N ILE A 238 -11.44 -20.88 9.52
CA ILE A 238 -11.89 -22.15 8.91
C ILE A 238 -13.02 -22.01 7.89
N ASP A 239 -13.73 -20.89 7.84
CA ASP A 239 -14.72 -20.59 6.79
C ASP A 239 -14.24 -19.51 5.81
N GLY A 240 -12.92 -19.25 5.79
CA GLY A 240 -12.27 -18.25 4.95
C GLY A 240 -11.22 -18.84 3.99
N PRO A 241 -10.69 -18.03 3.06
CA PRO A 241 -9.77 -18.49 2.01
C PRO A 241 -8.40 -18.98 2.53
N SER A 242 -8.14 -18.85 3.83
CA SER A 242 -6.86 -19.20 4.49
C SER A 242 -6.93 -20.47 5.33
N GLU A 243 -8.02 -21.24 5.26
CA GLU A 243 -8.26 -22.46 6.04
C GLU A 243 -7.08 -23.47 6.06
N VAL A 244 -6.45 -23.72 4.90
CA VAL A 244 -5.30 -24.63 4.77
C VAL A 244 -4.03 -24.02 5.39
N VAL A 245 -3.86 -22.69 5.32
CA VAL A 245 -2.72 -22.00 5.94
C VAL A 245 -2.82 -22.12 7.47
N ALA A 246 -3.99 -21.83 8.04
CA ALA A 246 -4.23 -21.97 9.47
C ALA A 246 -3.98 -23.41 9.97
N LEU A 247 -4.38 -24.42 9.18
CA LEU A 247 -4.08 -25.82 9.50
C LEU A 247 -2.59 -26.14 9.40
N ASN A 248 -1.90 -25.69 8.35
CA ASN A 248 -0.45 -25.91 8.23
C ASN A 248 0.30 -25.31 9.42
N ASP A 249 -0.08 -24.11 9.86
CA ASP A 249 0.49 -23.46 11.04
C ASP A 249 0.21 -24.26 12.33
N LEU A 250 -1.02 -24.74 12.51
CA LEU A 250 -1.40 -25.56 13.67
C LEU A 250 -0.60 -26.87 13.75
N TYR A 251 -0.50 -27.60 12.63
CA TYR A 251 0.23 -28.87 12.55
C TYR A 251 1.74 -28.68 12.65
N SER A 252 2.28 -27.60 12.08
CA SER A 252 3.70 -27.24 12.22
C SER A 252 4.01 -26.91 13.68
N LYS A 253 3.14 -26.13 14.34
CA LYS A 253 3.32 -25.81 15.76
C LYS A 253 3.24 -27.06 16.64
N GLN A 254 2.40 -28.03 16.30
CA GLN A 254 2.41 -29.31 17.01
C GLN A 254 3.63 -30.18 16.75
N ALA A 255 4.24 -30.10 15.57
CA ALA A 255 5.50 -30.79 15.30
C ALA A 255 6.63 -30.29 16.20
N GLU A 256 6.65 -29.00 16.51
CA GLU A 256 7.64 -28.37 17.42
C GLU A 256 7.54 -28.88 18.87
N ARG A 257 6.43 -29.52 19.27
CA ARG A 257 6.24 -30.02 20.64
C ARG A 257 7.39 -30.90 21.12
N ILE A 258 8.03 -31.65 20.22
CA ILE A 258 9.17 -32.53 20.51
C ILE A 258 10.39 -31.77 21.04
N ASN A 259 10.52 -30.48 20.71
CA ASN A 259 11.63 -29.64 21.16
C ASN A 259 11.45 -29.16 22.61
N HIS A 260 10.23 -29.28 23.16
CA HIS A 260 9.86 -28.78 24.48
C HIS A 260 9.51 -29.91 25.47
N PHE A 261 9.09 -31.08 24.99
CA PHE A 261 8.60 -32.19 25.82
C PHE A 261 9.11 -33.56 25.36
N ASP A 262 9.50 -34.40 26.33
CA ASP A 262 9.87 -35.80 26.09
C ASP A 262 8.66 -36.73 25.88
N PHE A 263 7.45 -36.24 26.19
CA PHE A 263 6.19 -36.96 26.01
C PHE A 263 5.18 -36.11 25.21
N PRO A 264 4.52 -36.67 24.17
CA PRO A 264 4.62 -38.06 23.71
C PRO A 264 5.99 -38.36 23.08
N SER A 265 6.42 -39.64 23.06
CA SER A 265 7.73 -39.99 22.52
C SER A 265 7.81 -39.71 21.02
N ALA A 266 9.01 -39.49 20.49
CA ALA A 266 9.24 -39.25 19.05
C ALA A 266 8.64 -40.33 18.13
N GLU A 267 8.57 -41.58 18.61
CA GLU A 267 8.02 -42.73 17.89
C GLU A 267 6.49 -42.88 18.05
N SER A 268 5.85 -42.03 18.84
CA SER A 268 4.41 -42.10 19.09
C SER A 268 3.59 -41.89 17.82
N ASN A 269 2.41 -42.50 17.79
CA ASN A 269 1.45 -42.33 16.70
C ASN A 269 1.08 -40.84 16.46
N PHE A 270 1.15 -40.02 17.50
CA PHE A 270 0.91 -38.58 17.43
C PHE A 270 1.81 -37.87 16.40
N TYR A 271 3.12 -38.06 16.46
CA TYR A 271 4.03 -37.44 15.48
C TYR A 271 3.94 -38.09 14.09
N GLN A 272 3.57 -39.37 14.02
CA GLN A 272 3.32 -40.02 12.74
C GLN A 272 2.13 -39.39 12.00
N LEU A 273 1.05 -39.07 12.72
CA LEU A 273 -0.13 -38.40 12.15
C LEU A 273 0.17 -36.95 11.75
N ILE A 274 0.94 -36.21 12.56
CA ILE A 274 1.38 -34.86 12.21
C ILE A 274 2.24 -34.88 10.93
N ALA A 275 3.22 -35.78 10.86
CA ALA A 275 4.05 -35.95 9.68
C ALA A 275 3.22 -36.38 8.45
N ALA A 276 2.21 -37.23 8.65
CA ALA A 276 1.29 -37.66 7.60
C ALA A 276 0.50 -36.49 7.01
N TYR A 277 0.03 -35.54 7.82
CA TYR A 277 -0.61 -34.32 7.32
C TYR A 277 0.38 -33.36 6.64
N LEU A 278 1.53 -33.08 7.27
CA LEU A 278 2.49 -32.10 6.74
C LEU A 278 3.05 -32.50 5.36
N SER A 279 3.20 -33.80 5.12
CA SER A 279 3.62 -34.39 3.83
C SER A 279 2.46 -34.72 2.88
N ALA A 280 1.22 -34.35 3.22
CA ALA A 280 0.04 -34.64 2.40
C ALA A 280 -0.01 -33.75 1.16
N SER A 281 -0.71 -34.20 0.11
CA SER A 281 -0.92 -33.38 -1.08
C SER A 281 -1.88 -32.22 -0.78
N GLU A 282 -1.90 -31.19 -1.63
CA GLU A 282 -2.78 -30.03 -1.44
C GLU A 282 -4.26 -30.43 -1.40
N VAL A 283 -4.65 -31.41 -2.23
CA VAL A 283 -5.99 -32.02 -2.24
C VAL A 283 -6.33 -32.64 -0.88
N ASP A 284 -5.38 -33.35 -0.28
CA ASP A 284 -5.59 -34.02 1.00
C ASP A 284 -5.72 -32.99 2.13
N LYS A 285 -4.84 -31.97 2.14
CA LYS A 285 -4.86 -30.89 3.15
C LYS A 285 -6.16 -30.10 3.09
N ARG A 286 -6.67 -29.82 1.88
CA ARG A 286 -7.94 -29.14 1.69
C ARG A 286 -9.13 -30.00 2.11
N THR A 287 -9.05 -31.31 1.91
CA THR A 287 -10.07 -32.24 2.42
C THR A 287 -10.06 -32.31 3.95
N THR A 288 -8.88 -32.28 4.57
CA THR A 288 -8.75 -32.14 6.03
C THR A 288 -9.38 -30.83 6.53
N ALA A 289 -9.28 -29.72 5.77
CA ALA A 289 -9.93 -28.46 6.11
C ALA A 289 -11.46 -28.59 6.20
N TYR A 290 -12.11 -29.26 5.24
CA TYR A 290 -13.55 -29.53 5.30
C TYR A 290 -13.97 -30.36 6.54
N LEU A 291 -13.14 -31.31 6.95
CA LEU A 291 -13.37 -32.07 8.19
C LEU A 291 -13.35 -31.16 9.43
N TYR A 292 -12.39 -30.23 9.49
CA TYR A 292 -12.33 -29.23 10.56
C TYR A 292 -13.50 -28.26 10.50
N GLU A 293 -13.91 -27.79 9.32
CA GLU A 293 -15.06 -26.89 9.19
C GLU A 293 -16.33 -27.55 9.73
N LEU A 294 -16.60 -28.79 9.30
CA LEU A 294 -17.72 -29.59 9.79
C LEU A 294 -17.68 -29.76 11.32
N LYS A 295 -16.49 -30.01 11.87
CA LYS A 295 -16.31 -30.17 13.32
C LYS A 295 -16.53 -28.86 14.07
N LEU A 296 -15.90 -27.78 13.65
CA LEU A 296 -15.85 -26.52 14.38
C LEU A 296 -17.17 -25.74 14.30
N LYS A 297 -17.95 -25.93 13.23
CA LYS A 297 -19.33 -25.42 13.13
C LYS A 297 -20.29 -26.09 14.14
N THR A 298 -19.91 -27.20 14.77
CA THR A 298 -20.69 -27.86 15.83
C THR A 298 -20.08 -27.66 17.23
N THR A 299 -18.75 -27.56 17.33
CA THR A 299 -18.02 -27.39 18.60
C THR A 299 -16.78 -26.51 18.39
N SER A 300 -16.79 -25.27 18.88
CA SER A 300 -15.70 -24.30 18.70
C SER A 300 -14.99 -23.98 20.02
N SER A 301 -13.95 -24.75 20.37
CA SER A 301 -13.04 -24.44 21.47
C SER A 301 -11.62 -24.90 21.16
N ILE A 302 -10.62 -24.32 21.83
CA ILE A 302 -9.20 -24.68 21.68
C ILE A 302 -8.99 -26.18 21.89
N SER A 303 -9.55 -26.74 22.97
CA SER A 303 -9.48 -28.18 23.25
C SER A 303 -10.17 -29.02 22.17
N SER A 304 -11.28 -28.55 21.60
CA SER A 304 -11.97 -29.26 20.51
C SER A 304 -11.13 -29.32 19.23
N VAL A 305 -10.45 -28.23 18.88
CA VAL A 305 -9.52 -28.16 17.73
C VAL A 305 -8.35 -29.13 17.93
N LEU A 306 -7.69 -29.05 19.08
CA LEU A 306 -6.47 -29.81 19.35
C LEU A 306 -6.72 -31.31 19.53
N ARG A 307 -7.85 -31.70 20.12
CA ARG A 307 -8.23 -33.11 20.27
C ARG A 307 -8.71 -33.75 18.96
N TYR A 308 -9.11 -32.95 17.97
CA TYR A 308 -9.59 -33.46 16.69
C TYR A 308 -8.46 -33.83 15.72
N ILE A 309 -7.21 -33.44 15.99
CA ILE A 309 -6.05 -33.69 15.12
C ILE A 309 -5.96 -35.15 14.68
N ASP A 310 -5.96 -36.09 15.62
CA ASP A 310 -5.78 -37.51 15.30
C ASP A 310 -6.93 -38.05 14.43
N THR A 311 -8.16 -37.63 14.75
CA THR A 311 -9.35 -38.02 14.00
C THR A 311 -9.38 -37.39 12.62
N ALA A 312 -9.02 -36.11 12.49
CA ALA A 312 -9.00 -35.39 11.21
C ALA A 312 -8.01 -36.03 10.23
N VAL A 313 -6.79 -36.35 10.68
CA VAL A 313 -5.81 -37.06 9.85
C VAL A 313 -6.29 -38.47 9.53
N GLY A 314 -6.85 -39.18 10.51
CA GLY A 314 -7.41 -40.53 10.31
C GLY A 314 -8.54 -40.58 9.29
N ASP A 315 -9.42 -39.57 9.28
CA ASP A 315 -10.57 -39.44 8.38
C ASP A 315 -10.19 -38.81 7.03
N THR A 316 -8.98 -38.25 6.90
CA THR A 316 -8.48 -37.73 5.63
C THR A 316 -8.36 -38.88 4.62
N PRO A 317 -8.87 -38.71 3.39
CA PRO A 317 -8.92 -39.78 2.39
C PRO A 317 -7.55 -40.14 1.83
N PHE A 318 -6.58 -39.23 1.80
CA PHE A 318 -5.24 -39.44 1.23
C PHE A 318 -5.27 -40.03 -0.20
N ILE A 319 -6.08 -39.43 -1.08
CA ILE A 319 -6.40 -40.00 -2.40
C ILE A 319 -5.16 -40.17 -3.29
N ASN A 320 -4.16 -39.30 -3.13
CA ASN A 320 -2.89 -39.37 -3.85
C ASN A 320 -1.92 -40.42 -3.29
N ARG A 321 -2.16 -40.92 -2.07
CA ARG A 321 -1.34 -41.98 -1.46
C ARG A 321 -1.90 -43.38 -1.67
N ALA A 322 -3.15 -43.51 -2.12
CA ALA A 322 -3.71 -44.79 -2.49
C ALA A 322 -2.93 -45.40 -3.67
N ASN A 323 -2.35 -46.57 -3.45
CA ASN A 323 -1.56 -47.32 -4.44
C ASN A 323 -2.23 -48.64 -4.83
N THR A 324 -3.24 -49.07 -4.08
CA THR A 324 -4.03 -50.26 -4.36
C THR A 324 -5.50 -49.90 -4.53
N THR A 325 -6.25 -50.77 -5.22
CA THR A 325 -7.70 -50.63 -5.39
C THR A 325 -8.42 -50.50 -4.05
N GLU A 326 -8.03 -51.31 -3.05
CA GLU A 326 -8.61 -51.29 -1.70
C GLU A 326 -8.36 -49.96 -0.97
N GLU A 327 -7.14 -49.43 -1.05
CA GLU A 327 -6.81 -48.11 -0.49
C GLU A 327 -7.61 -47.00 -1.20
N MET A 328 -7.75 -47.07 -2.52
CA MET A 328 -8.50 -46.07 -3.29
C MET A 328 -10.01 -46.15 -3.00
N VAL A 329 -10.59 -47.34 -2.84
CA VAL A 329 -11.98 -47.49 -2.37
C VAL A 329 -12.15 -46.82 -1.01
N THR A 330 -11.21 -47.05 -0.08
CA THR A 330 -11.24 -46.43 1.25
C THR A 330 -11.18 -44.90 1.15
N SER A 331 -10.33 -44.35 0.29
CA SER A 331 -10.25 -42.91 0.03
C SER A 331 -11.56 -42.35 -0.54
N LEU A 332 -12.17 -43.04 -1.51
CA LEU A 332 -13.41 -42.62 -2.13
C LEU A 332 -14.61 -42.69 -1.16
N ASP A 333 -14.70 -43.73 -0.33
CA ASP A 333 -15.76 -43.84 0.69
C ASP A 333 -15.64 -42.73 1.76
N LYS A 334 -14.42 -42.35 2.14
CA LYS A 334 -14.19 -41.19 3.01
C LYS A 334 -14.63 -39.88 2.35
N LEU A 335 -14.32 -39.68 1.07
CA LEU A 335 -14.80 -38.51 0.31
C LEU A 335 -16.32 -38.46 0.24
N ASN A 336 -16.98 -39.60 0.02
CA ASN A 336 -18.44 -39.68 0.03
C ASN A 336 -19.03 -39.34 1.40
N THR A 337 -18.41 -39.83 2.47
CA THR A 337 -18.82 -39.53 3.84
C THR A 337 -18.73 -38.03 4.14
N ILE A 338 -17.68 -37.36 3.66
CA ILE A 338 -17.52 -35.90 3.81
C ILE A 338 -18.62 -35.16 3.04
N HIS A 339 -18.85 -35.53 1.78
CA HIS A 339 -19.92 -34.97 0.94
C HIS A 339 -21.29 -35.07 1.62
N ASP A 340 -21.66 -36.27 2.09
CA ASP A 340 -22.96 -36.51 2.75
C ASP A 340 -23.14 -35.74 4.05
N ASN A 341 -22.07 -35.66 4.85
CA ASN A 341 -22.10 -34.92 6.11
C ASN A 341 -22.29 -33.42 5.88
N ILE A 342 -21.64 -32.85 4.85
CA ILE A 342 -21.79 -31.44 4.48
C ILE A 342 -23.20 -31.17 3.97
N LEU A 343 -23.74 -32.01 3.08
CA LEU A 343 -25.12 -31.88 2.61
C LEU A 343 -26.14 -31.98 3.76
N THR A 344 -25.93 -32.92 4.67
CA THR A 344 -26.79 -33.11 5.85
C THR A 344 -26.73 -31.91 6.78
N TYR A 345 -25.53 -31.37 7.04
CA TYR A 345 -25.34 -30.18 7.86
C TYR A 345 -26.01 -28.95 7.21
N ASN A 346 -25.78 -28.71 5.92
CA ASN A 346 -26.32 -27.56 5.18
C ASN A 346 -27.85 -27.58 5.11
N LYS A 347 -28.44 -28.77 4.93
CA LYS A 347 -29.90 -28.95 4.98
C LYS A 347 -30.48 -28.63 6.34
N ALA A 348 -29.78 -28.97 7.42
CA ALA A 348 -30.22 -28.68 8.79
C ALA A 348 -29.99 -27.19 9.18
N ASN A 349 -29.00 -26.52 8.57
CA ASN A 349 -28.54 -25.18 8.94
C ASN A 349 -28.52 -24.20 7.75
N PRO A 350 -29.67 -23.88 7.14
CA PRO A 350 -29.72 -23.05 5.92
C PRO A 350 -29.24 -21.59 6.13
N GLY A 351 -29.17 -21.11 7.38
CA GLY A 351 -28.68 -19.77 7.72
C GLY A 351 -27.16 -19.66 7.93
N SER A 352 -26.44 -20.79 7.98
CA SER A 352 -24.97 -20.83 8.10
C SER A 352 -24.45 -22.10 7.42
N PRO A 353 -24.60 -22.26 6.09
CA PRO A 353 -24.10 -23.42 5.38
C PRO A 353 -22.56 -23.44 5.39
N ILE A 354 -22.01 -24.65 5.40
CA ILE A 354 -20.63 -24.94 5.03
C ILE A 354 -20.48 -24.70 3.52
N THR A 355 -19.34 -24.16 3.11
CA THR A 355 -19.00 -23.92 1.70
C THR A 355 -19.22 -25.20 0.88
N SER A 356 -19.86 -25.09 -0.28
CA SER A 356 -20.21 -26.27 -1.10
C SER A 356 -18.96 -27.11 -1.37
N PHE A 357 -18.97 -28.37 -0.92
CA PHE A 357 -17.91 -29.31 -1.19
C PHE A 357 -17.79 -29.50 -2.72
N PRO A 358 -16.63 -29.22 -3.33
CA PRO A 358 -16.50 -29.19 -4.80
C PRO A 358 -16.72 -30.55 -5.47
N LEU A 359 -16.64 -31.64 -4.70
CA LEU A 359 -16.90 -32.98 -5.19
C LEU A 359 -18.37 -33.37 -5.01
N ASP A 360 -18.99 -33.83 -6.09
CA ASP A 360 -20.25 -34.55 -6.07
C ASP A 360 -19.97 -36.05 -6.24
N THR A 361 -20.05 -36.77 -5.11
CA THR A 361 -19.84 -38.22 -5.05
C THR A 361 -21.15 -39.00 -4.98
N SER A 362 -22.32 -38.34 -5.04
CA SER A 362 -23.65 -38.96 -4.87
C SER A 362 -23.91 -40.17 -5.77
N LYS A 363 -23.25 -40.23 -6.94
CA LYS A 363 -23.32 -41.38 -7.86
C LYS A 363 -22.74 -42.66 -7.26
N MET A 364 -21.90 -42.57 -6.22
CA MET A 364 -21.33 -43.72 -5.49
C MET A 364 -22.37 -44.48 -4.66
N ASP A 365 -23.42 -43.82 -4.19
CA ASP A 365 -24.41 -44.43 -3.28
C ASP A 365 -25.17 -45.59 -3.94
N ASN A 366 -25.22 -45.60 -5.26
CA ASN A 366 -25.93 -46.60 -6.06
C ASN A 366 -25.00 -47.70 -6.62
N LEU A 367 -23.70 -47.68 -6.32
CA LEU A 367 -22.73 -48.65 -6.81
C LEU A 367 -22.69 -49.91 -5.94
N THR A 368 -22.66 -51.07 -6.59
CA THR A 368 -22.31 -52.35 -5.94
C THR A 368 -20.84 -52.36 -5.49
N PRO A 369 -20.44 -53.21 -4.53
CA PRO A 369 -19.03 -53.33 -4.13
C PRO A 369 -18.08 -53.58 -5.31
N GLU A 370 -18.48 -54.45 -6.25
CA GLU A 370 -17.70 -54.72 -7.46
C GLU A 370 -17.56 -53.49 -8.37
N GLN A 371 -18.59 -52.64 -8.44
CA GLN A 371 -18.52 -51.38 -9.21
C GLN A 371 -17.69 -50.31 -8.50
N LYS A 372 -17.64 -50.31 -7.16
CA LYS A 372 -16.75 -49.42 -6.40
C LYS A 372 -15.27 -49.79 -6.63
N GLU A 373 -14.96 -51.08 -6.69
CA GLU A 373 -13.62 -51.56 -7.07
C GLU A 373 -13.27 -51.12 -8.50
N GLN A 374 -14.20 -51.23 -9.46
CA GLN A 374 -14.01 -50.75 -10.82
C GLN A 374 -13.78 -49.23 -10.90
N LEU A 375 -14.53 -48.45 -10.10
CA LEU A 375 -14.34 -47.01 -10.00
C LEU A 375 -12.95 -46.69 -9.42
N ALA A 376 -12.53 -47.41 -8.38
CA ALA A 376 -11.22 -47.23 -7.77
C ALA A 376 -10.08 -47.58 -8.76
N ASP A 377 -10.21 -48.67 -9.52
CA ASP A 377 -9.27 -49.02 -10.58
C ASP A 377 -9.20 -47.95 -11.67
N HIS A 378 -10.34 -47.38 -12.05
CA HIS A 378 -10.41 -46.25 -12.98
C HIS A 378 -9.71 -45.01 -12.42
N MET A 379 -10.00 -44.63 -11.16
CA MET A 379 -9.35 -43.52 -10.47
C MET A 379 -7.84 -43.72 -10.29
N LEU A 380 -7.35 -44.95 -10.19
CA LEU A 380 -5.91 -45.24 -10.16
C LEU A 380 -5.28 -45.16 -11.56
N THR A 381 -5.99 -45.65 -12.58
CA THR A 381 -5.50 -45.73 -13.97
C THR A 381 -5.44 -44.37 -14.64
N GLU A 382 -6.46 -43.54 -14.41
CA GLU A 382 -6.59 -42.21 -15.02
C GLU A 382 -5.92 -41.10 -14.19
N ARG A 383 -5.30 -41.44 -13.05
CA ARG A 383 -4.61 -40.48 -12.19
C ARG A 383 -3.45 -39.81 -12.93
N PRO A 384 -3.37 -38.47 -12.97
CA PRO A 384 -2.27 -37.78 -13.63
C PRO A 384 -0.89 -38.12 -13.07
N ASN A 385 0.15 -37.94 -13.88
CA ASN A 385 1.55 -38.06 -13.44
C ASN A 385 1.85 -36.99 -12.37
N GLY A 386 2.10 -37.42 -11.14
CA GLY A 386 2.26 -36.54 -9.97
C GLY A 386 1.06 -36.53 -9.03
N GLY A 387 -0.02 -37.24 -9.36
CA GLY A 387 -1.26 -37.27 -8.58
C GLY A 387 -2.28 -36.22 -9.04
N TYR A 388 -3.43 -36.19 -8.39
CA TYR A 388 -4.45 -35.14 -8.54
C TYR A 388 -3.94 -33.82 -7.96
N ALA A 389 -3.99 -32.74 -8.74
CA ALA A 389 -3.54 -31.41 -8.31
C ALA A 389 -4.64 -30.64 -7.58
N SER A 390 -5.90 -30.92 -7.89
CA SER A 390 -7.08 -30.25 -7.32
C SER A 390 -8.24 -31.22 -7.07
N LEU A 391 -9.22 -30.81 -6.25
CA LEU A 391 -10.49 -31.54 -6.12
C LEU A 391 -11.27 -31.55 -7.46
N GLU A 392 -11.08 -30.55 -8.32
CA GLU A 392 -11.68 -30.54 -9.66
C GLU A 392 -11.14 -31.70 -10.52
N ASP A 393 -9.82 -31.93 -10.51
CA ASP A 393 -9.21 -33.07 -11.22
C ASP A 393 -9.74 -34.42 -10.73
N VAL A 394 -9.98 -34.52 -9.41
CA VAL A 394 -10.61 -35.69 -8.79
C VAL A 394 -12.03 -35.85 -9.32
N GLN A 395 -12.84 -34.77 -9.36
CA GLN A 395 -14.21 -34.80 -9.88
C GLN A 395 -14.25 -35.17 -11.36
N THR A 396 -13.39 -34.57 -12.19
CA THR A 396 -13.32 -34.85 -13.62
C THR A 396 -13.00 -36.32 -13.87
N THR A 397 -12.05 -36.88 -13.13
CA THR A 397 -11.66 -38.28 -13.27
C THR A 397 -12.76 -39.21 -12.79
N PHE A 398 -13.40 -38.88 -11.66
CA PHE A 398 -14.56 -39.59 -11.12
C PHE A 398 -15.73 -39.62 -12.12
N ASN A 399 -16.04 -38.47 -12.73
CA ASN A 399 -17.14 -38.34 -13.68
C ASN A 399 -16.96 -39.20 -14.94
N LYS A 400 -15.71 -39.39 -15.41
CA LYS A 400 -15.37 -40.23 -16.57
C LYS A 400 -15.74 -41.71 -16.39
N PHE A 401 -15.82 -42.21 -15.15
CA PHE A 401 -16.14 -43.62 -14.88
C PHE A 401 -17.59 -43.97 -15.27
N PHE A 402 -18.51 -43.02 -15.17
CA PHE A 402 -19.92 -43.27 -15.41
C PHE A 402 -20.26 -43.03 -16.89
N PRO A 403 -20.55 -44.09 -17.68
CA PRO A 403 -20.84 -43.95 -19.10
C PRO A 403 -22.14 -43.16 -19.32
N GLY A 404 -22.10 -42.15 -20.20
CA GLY A 404 -23.23 -41.26 -20.48
C GLY A 404 -23.20 -39.91 -19.75
N ASN A 405 -22.08 -39.52 -19.14
CA ASN A 405 -21.84 -38.19 -18.54
C ASN A 405 -21.23 -37.16 -19.52
N GLU A 406 -21.61 -37.18 -20.80
CA GLU A 406 -21.96 -35.89 -21.37
C GLU A 406 -23.32 -35.57 -20.73
N ILE A 407 -23.32 -34.90 -19.58
CA ILE A 407 -24.45 -33.99 -19.35
C ILE A 407 -24.39 -33.13 -20.61
N ASP A 408 -25.42 -33.17 -21.44
CA ASP A 408 -25.63 -32.08 -22.36
C ASP A 408 -25.80 -30.86 -21.45
N VAL A 409 -24.68 -30.24 -21.08
CA VAL A 409 -24.56 -29.14 -20.11
C VAL A 409 -25.40 -27.97 -20.59
N LEU A 410 -25.54 -27.85 -21.90
CA LEU A 410 -26.49 -26.99 -22.56
C LEU A 410 -27.94 -27.45 -22.36
N ALA A 411 -28.25 -28.74 -22.39
CA ALA A 411 -29.56 -29.27 -21.98
C ALA A 411 -29.87 -29.04 -20.49
N ALA A 412 -28.88 -29.01 -19.58
CA ALA A 412 -29.10 -28.64 -18.18
C ALA A 412 -29.49 -27.16 -18.05
N VAL A 413 -28.79 -26.27 -18.77
CA VAL A 413 -29.16 -24.84 -18.89
C VAL A 413 -30.58 -24.70 -19.47
N ASN A 414 -30.88 -25.41 -20.55
CA ASN A 414 -32.20 -25.36 -21.20
C ASN A 414 -33.31 -25.98 -20.35
N ALA A 415 -33.02 -27.04 -19.59
CA ALA A 415 -33.95 -27.65 -18.66
C ALA A 415 -34.29 -26.67 -17.54
N ALA A 416 -33.28 -26.12 -16.86
CA ALA A 416 -33.45 -25.12 -15.81
C ALA A 416 -34.23 -23.90 -16.29
N LYS A 417 -33.95 -23.45 -17.52
CA LYS A 417 -34.72 -22.39 -18.18
C LYS A 417 -36.19 -22.77 -18.38
N SER A 418 -36.46 -23.94 -18.97
CA SER A 418 -37.82 -24.39 -19.27
C SER A 418 -38.67 -24.62 -18.02
N SER A 419 -38.04 -24.99 -16.90
CA SER A 419 -38.68 -25.20 -15.61
C SER A 419 -38.70 -23.97 -14.70
N ASN A 420 -38.13 -22.84 -15.14
CA ASN A 420 -37.95 -21.65 -14.33
C ASN A 420 -37.22 -21.94 -12.99
N ASP A 421 -36.23 -22.83 -13.03
CA ASP A 421 -35.43 -23.26 -11.87
C ASP A 421 -34.16 -22.43 -11.76
N ILE A 422 -34.17 -21.44 -10.86
CA ILE A 422 -33.06 -20.53 -10.63
C ILE A 422 -31.84 -21.26 -10.07
N ASN A 423 -32.01 -22.17 -9.11
CA ASN A 423 -30.90 -22.88 -8.50
C ASN A 423 -30.29 -23.87 -9.49
N GLY A 424 -31.14 -24.56 -10.26
CA GLY A 424 -30.69 -25.39 -11.38
C GLY A 424 -29.92 -24.58 -12.43
N MET A 425 -30.34 -23.35 -12.71
CA MET A 425 -29.63 -22.46 -13.64
C MET A 425 -28.27 -22.03 -13.09
N ILE A 426 -28.16 -21.69 -11.79
CA ILE A 426 -26.88 -21.38 -11.13
C ILE A 426 -25.91 -22.56 -11.26
N LEU A 427 -26.37 -23.75 -10.89
CA LEU A 427 -25.54 -24.95 -10.97
C LEU A 427 -25.13 -25.27 -12.41
N ALA A 428 -26.03 -25.08 -13.38
CA ALA A 428 -25.74 -25.34 -14.79
C ALA A 428 -24.72 -24.33 -15.37
N MET A 429 -24.82 -23.04 -15.02
CA MET A 429 -23.88 -22.01 -15.52
C MET A 429 -22.53 -22.04 -14.81
N GLU A 430 -22.48 -22.45 -13.54
CA GLU A 430 -21.23 -22.59 -12.77
C GLU A 430 -20.55 -23.94 -13.01
N ASN A 431 -21.14 -24.82 -13.82
CA ASN A 431 -20.57 -26.10 -14.18
C ASN A 431 -19.35 -25.91 -15.13
N PRO A 432 -18.13 -26.31 -14.73
CA PRO A 432 -16.94 -26.20 -15.56
C PRO A 432 -17.06 -26.91 -16.92
N ASP A 433 -17.83 -28.00 -16.98
CA ASP A 433 -18.04 -28.79 -18.20
C ASP A 433 -18.86 -28.02 -19.27
N LEU A 434 -19.58 -26.95 -18.89
CA LEU A 434 -20.22 -26.03 -19.85
C LEU A 434 -19.18 -25.31 -20.73
N GLY A 435 -17.92 -25.21 -20.25
CA GLY A 435 -16.79 -24.70 -21.01
C GLY A 435 -16.88 -23.21 -21.34
N ILE A 436 -17.56 -22.43 -20.48
CA ILE A 436 -17.63 -20.97 -20.53
C ILE A 436 -16.64 -20.35 -19.54
N THR A 437 -16.24 -19.10 -19.78
CA THR A 437 -15.45 -18.33 -18.83
C THR A 437 -16.35 -17.33 -18.12
N LEU A 438 -16.47 -17.45 -16.79
CA LEU A 438 -17.26 -16.51 -16.00
C LEU A 438 -16.59 -15.12 -15.99
N PRO A 439 -17.35 -14.01 -16.07
CA PRO A 439 -16.79 -12.66 -16.07
C PRO A 439 -15.98 -12.36 -14.80
N ASN A 440 -14.96 -11.51 -14.92
CA ASN A 440 -14.18 -11.04 -13.77
C ASN A 440 -15.09 -10.45 -12.69
N GLY A 441 -14.89 -10.89 -11.44
CA GLY A 441 -15.71 -10.48 -10.31
C GLY A 441 -16.96 -11.33 -10.08
N TYR A 442 -17.34 -12.24 -10.99
CA TYR A 442 -18.49 -13.14 -10.80
C TYR A 442 -18.40 -13.94 -9.49
N GLY A 443 -17.21 -14.42 -9.12
CA GLY A 443 -16.98 -15.15 -7.88
C GLY A 443 -17.20 -14.32 -6.61
N ALA A 444 -17.03 -12.99 -6.69
CA ALA A 444 -17.25 -12.06 -5.58
C ALA A 444 -18.71 -11.60 -5.44
N LEU A 445 -19.58 -11.99 -6.39
CA LEU A 445 -20.99 -11.61 -6.37
C LEU A 445 -21.73 -12.23 -5.19
N SER A 446 -22.64 -11.45 -4.62
CA SER A 446 -23.55 -11.91 -3.58
C SER A 446 -24.53 -12.97 -4.10
N SER A 447 -25.11 -13.76 -3.19
CA SER A 447 -26.12 -14.77 -3.56
C SER A 447 -27.32 -14.16 -4.29
N GLN A 448 -27.70 -12.92 -3.97
CA GLN A 448 -28.79 -12.20 -4.63
C GLN A 448 -28.43 -11.79 -6.07
N GLU A 449 -27.17 -11.36 -6.31
CA GLU A 449 -26.68 -11.03 -7.65
C GLU A 449 -26.60 -12.27 -8.55
N ARG A 450 -26.14 -13.41 -8.01
CA ARG A 450 -26.12 -14.68 -8.77
C ARG A 450 -27.53 -15.18 -9.10
N THR A 451 -28.46 -15.03 -8.16
CA THR A 451 -29.89 -15.30 -8.38
C THR A 451 -30.45 -14.42 -9.50
N PHE A 452 -30.09 -13.14 -9.51
CA PHE A 452 -30.45 -12.21 -10.58
C PHE A 452 -29.88 -12.65 -11.94
N ILE A 453 -28.60 -12.99 -12.02
CA ILE A 453 -27.97 -13.43 -13.28
C ILE A 453 -28.65 -14.70 -13.80
N ALA A 454 -28.89 -15.67 -12.93
CA ALA A 454 -29.63 -16.88 -13.29
C ALA A 454 -31.03 -16.55 -13.81
N GLY A 455 -31.78 -15.69 -13.12
CA GLY A 455 -33.10 -15.21 -13.57
C GLY A 455 -33.02 -14.49 -14.92
N PHE A 456 -31.98 -13.68 -15.14
CA PHE A 456 -31.76 -12.98 -16.41
C PHE A 456 -31.59 -13.96 -17.58
N LEU A 457 -30.82 -15.04 -17.39
CA LEU A 457 -30.65 -16.10 -18.39
C LEU A 457 -31.97 -16.84 -18.68
N ILE A 458 -32.88 -16.92 -17.71
CA ILE A 458 -34.19 -17.54 -17.88
C ILE A 458 -35.15 -16.60 -18.61
N ASP A 459 -35.24 -15.34 -18.17
CA ASP A 459 -36.32 -14.43 -18.58
C ASP A 459 -36.05 -13.75 -19.94
N TYR A 460 -34.79 -13.43 -20.25
CA TYR A 460 -34.45 -12.58 -21.40
C TYR A 460 -34.07 -13.33 -22.68
N VAL A 461 -34.07 -14.65 -22.66
CA VAL A 461 -33.89 -15.48 -23.87
C VAL A 461 -35.19 -16.18 -24.18
N LYS A 462 -35.73 -16.02 -25.39
CA LYS A 462 -37.05 -16.59 -25.72
C LYS A 462 -37.02 -18.09 -26.02
N ASN A 463 -35.97 -18.56 -26.68
CA ASN A 463 -35.81 -19.96 -27.09
C ASN A 463 -34.72 -20.64 -26.26
N ASP A 464 -34.53 -21.93 -26.48
CA ASP A 464 -33.39 -22.66 -25.92
C ASP A 464 -32.05 -22.08 -26.41
N TYR A 465 -31.07 -22.09 -25.52
CA TYR A 465 -29.67 -21.85 -25.85
C TYR A 465 -29.17 -22.97 -26.77
N ARG A 466 -28.50 -22.58 -27.84
CA ARG A 466 -28.01 -23.46 -28.93
C ARG A 466 -26.54 -23.81 -28.79
N ASN A 467 -25.78 -23.02 -28.04
CA ASN A 467 -24.37 -23.23 -27.77
C ASN A 467 -23.97 -22.46 -26.50
N LYS A 468 -22.79 -22.77 -25.99
CA LYS A 468 -22.21 -22.14 -24.81
C LYS A 468 -21.93 -20.64 -24.99
N ASP A 469 -21.61 -20.19 -26.21
CA ASP A 469 -21.30 -18.78 -26.49
C ASP A 469 -22.51 -17.88 -26.26
N GLN A 470 -23.73 -18.39 -26.52
CA GLN A 470 -24.97 -17.70 -26.17
C GLN A 470 -25.17 -17.57 -24.66
N VAL A 471 -24.79 -18.60 -23.90
CA VAL A 471 -24.88 -18.59 -22.43
C VAL A 471 -23.88 -17.58 -21.86
N GLN A 472 -22.62 -17.66 -22.31
CA GLN A 472 -21.57 -16.74 -21.89
C GLN A 472 -21.93 -15.28 -22.18
N TYR A 473 -22.41 -14.97 -23.39
CA TYR A 473 -22.86 -13.63 -23.75
C TYR A 473 -23.95 -13.10 -22.79
N MET A 474 -24.92 -13.94 -22.41
CA MET A 474 -26.00 -13.52 -21.51
C MET A 474 -25.50 -13.28 -20.08
N ILE A 475 -24.52 -14.06 -19.60
CA ILE A 475 -23.89 -13.85 -18.29
C ILE A 475 -23.10 -12.54 -18.30
N GLU A 476 -22.28 -12.30 -19.32
CA GLU A 476 -21.52 -11.06 -19.49
C GLU A 476 -22.46 -9.84 -19.52
N LEU A 477 -23.57 -9.93 -20.24
CA LEU A 477 -24.56 -8.86 -20.33
C LEU A 477 -25.27 -8.60 -18.98
N ALA A 478 -25.63 -9.66 -18.24
CA ALA A 478 -26.26 -9.55 -16.92
C ALA A 478 -25.31 -8.92 -15.88
N VAL A 479 -24.07 -9.39 -15.81
CA VAL A 479 -23.04 -8.87 -14.91
C VAL A 479 -22.75 -7.41 -15.22
N LEU A 480 -22.68 -7.04 -16.50
CA LEU A 480 -22.44 -5.66 -16.89
C LEU A 480 -23.62 -4.73 -16.53
N ALA A 481 -24.87 -5.20 -16.73
CA ALA A 481 -26.06 -4.46 -16.31
C ALA A 481 -26.09 -4.23 -14.79
N GLN A 482 -25.79 -5.26 -14.00
CA GLN A 482 -25.64 -5.16 -12.54
C GLN A 482 -24.53 -4.18 -12.16
N SER A 483 -23.39 -4.25 -12.84
CA SER A 483 -22.26 -3.36 -12.58
C SER A 483 -22.59 -1.89 -12.86
N ILE A 484 -23.37 -1.60 -13.90
CA ILE A 484 -23.87 -0.26 -14.23
C ILE A 484 -24.79 0.26 -13.13
N TRP A 485 -25.71 -0.57 -12.65
CA TRP A 485 -26.64 -0.23 -11.56
C TRP A 485 -25.92 0.20 -10.28
N GLU A 486 -24.75 -0.38 -10.03
CA GLU A 486 -24.00 -0.14 -8.80
C GLU A 486 -23.10 1.10 -8.81
N GLN A 487 -22.88 1.73 -9.97
CA GLN A 487 -21.85 2.76 -10.12
C GLN A 487 -22.13 4.05 -9.35
N LYS A 488 -21.05 4.61 -8.81
CA LYS A 488 -21.02 5.92 -8.11
C LYS A 488 -20.05 6.92 -8.72
N GLU A 489 -19.28 6.49 -9.71
CA GLU A 489 -18.21 7.26 -10.34
C GLU A 489 -18.55 7.47 -11.82
N LEU A 490 -18.61 8.73 -12.24
CA LEU A 490 -19.06 9.13 -13.57
C LEU A 490 -18.15 8.61 -14.69
N ASP A 491 -16.83 8.74 -14.50
CA ASP A 491 -15.78 8.30 -15.42
C ASP A 491 -15.78 6.77 -15.60
N VAL A 492 -15.97 6.03 -14.52
CA VAL A 492 -16.11 4.56 -14.56
C VAL A 492 -17.40 4.15 -15.26
N LEU A 493 -18.51 4.86 -15.01
CA LEU A 493 -19.79 4.59 -15.65
C LEU A 493 -19.72 4.81 -17.16
N GLU A 494 -19.06 5.87 -17.63
CA GLU A 494 -18.91 6.16 -19.07
C GLU A 494 -18.29 4.97 -19.81
N ILE A 495 -17.20 4.40 -19.26
CA ILE A 495 -16.53 3.22 -19.81
C ILE A 495 -17.49 2.01 -19.84
N LYS A 496 -18.25 1.80 -18.77
CA LYS A 496 -19.19 0.67 -18.68
C LYS A 496 -20.37 0.81 -19.64
N LEU A 497 -20.87 2.02 -19.88
CA LEU A 497 -21.91 2.26 -20.89
C LEU A 497 -21.40 1.99 -22.31
N ASP A 498 -20.15 2.35 -22.60
CA ASP A 498 -19.51 2.02 -23.89
C ASP A 498 -19.32 0.51 -24.06
N LEU A 499 -18.88 -0.20 -23.02
CA LEU A 499 -18.79 -1.67 -23.02
C LEU A 499 -20.17 -2.31 -23.20
N PHE A 500 -21.20 -1.78 -22.54
CA PHE A 500 -22.56 -2.28 -22.66
C PHE A 500 -23.09 -2.07 -24.07
N ALA A 501 -22.85 -0.91 -24.66
CA ALA A 501 -23.18 -0.61 -26.05
C ALA A 501 -22.51 -1.59 -27.02
N GLN A 502 -21.22 -1.89 -26.81
CA GLN A 502 -20.46 -2.86 -27.63
C GLN A 502 -21.05 -4.26 -27.53
N GLN A 503 -21.40 -4.70 -26.32
CA GLN A 503 -22.06 -5.99 -26.10
C GLN A 503 -23.41 -6.07 -26.82
N LEU A 504 -24.26 -5.04 -26.70
CA LEU A 504 -25.52 -4.98 -27.44
C LEU A 504 -25.32 -5.02 -28.97
N VAL A 505 -24.26 -4.39 -29.49
CA VAL A 505 -23.91 -4.43 -30.92
C VAL A 505 -23.43 -5.83 -31.35
N ALA A 506 -22.72 -6.55 -30.48
CA ALA A 506 -22.27 -7.92 -30.71
C ALA A 506 -23.42 -8.94 -30.63
N GLY A 507 -24.54 -8.60 -30.00
CA GLY A 507 -25.70 -9.48 -29.82
C GLY A 507 -26.08 -10.33 -31.04
N PRO A 508 -26.17 -9.79 -32.28
CA PRO A 508 -26.52 -10.57 -33.46
C PRO A 508 -25.54 -11.67 -33.87
N VAL A 509 -24.32 -11.69 -33.32
CA VAL A 509 -23.38 -12.83 -33.45
C VAL A 509 -23.92 -14.05 -32.69
N HIS A 510 -24.62 -13.83 -31.58
CA HIS A 510 -25.12 -14.87 -30.69
C HIS A 510 -26.61 -15.17 -30.95
N PHE A 511 -27.44 -14.14 -31.10
CA PHE A 511 -28.90 -14.28 -31.22
C PHE A 511 -29.41 -13.64 -32.51
N ASN A 512 -30.20 -14.39 -33.27
CA ASN A 512 -30.80 -13.91 -34.52
C ASN A 512 -32.31 -13.74 -34.37
N ASP A 513 -32.71 -12.77 -33.55
CA ASP A 513 -34.11 -12.40 -33.35
C ASP A 513 -34.31 -10.88 -33.35
N GLN A 514 -35.57 -10.46 -33.51
CA GLN A 514 -35.93 -9.06 -33.68
C GLN A 514 -35.50 -8.18 -32.49
N GLN A 515 -35.56 -8.70 -31.26
CA GLN A 515 -35.20 -7.93 -30.06
C GLN A 515 -33.70 -7.65 -30.05
N THR A 516 -32.87 -8.63 -30.40
CA THR A 516 -31.41 -8.44 -30.49
C THR A 516 -31.03 -7.36 -31.51
N TYR A 517 -31.72 -7.26 -32.66
CA TYR A 517 -31.45 -6.20 -33.65
C TYR A 517 -31.90 -4.80 -33.16
N VAL A 518 -32.97 -4.73 -32.37
CA VAL A 518 -33.37 -3.47 -31.72
C VAL A 518 -32.31 -3.05 -30.71
N LEU A 519 -31.84 -3.97 -29.85
CA LEU A 519 -30.78 -3.71 -28.88
C LEU A 519 -29.46 -3.29 -29.56
N ARG A 520 -29.07 -3.96 -30.66
CA ARG A 520 -27.93 -3.55 -31.48
C ARG A 520 -28.07 -2.12 -31.97
N SER A 521 -29.26 -1.73 -32.41
CA SER A 521 -29.50 -0.37 -32.91
C SER A 521 -29.34 0.66 -31.79
N LEU A 522 -29.77 0.34 -30.57
CA LEU A 522 -29.55 1.16 -29.37
C LEU A 522 -28.05 1.26 -29.00
N GLY A 523 -27.33 0.14 -29.01
CA GLY A 523 -25.88 0.12 -28.79
C GLY A 523 -25.15 0.97 -29.83
N GLN A 524 -25.49 0.82 -31.11
CA GLN A 524 -24.91 1.61 -32.19
C GLN A 524 -25.24 3.10 -32.05
N GLN A 525 -26.46 3.44 -31.63
CA GLN A 525 -26.84 4.83 -31.36
C GLN A 525 -25.96 5.43 -30.28
N HIS A 526 -25.67 4.71 -29.18
CA HIS A 526 -24.76 5.19 -28.14
C HIS A 526 -23.32 5.33 -28.65
N LEU A 527 -22.79 4.32 -29.34
CA LEU A 527 -21.42 4.37 -29.86
C LEU A 527 -21.19 5.48 -30.90
N ASN A 528 -22.23 5.87 -31.63
CA ASN A 528 -22.19 6.95 -32.62
C ASN A 528 -22.32 8.36 -32.00
N ARG A 529 -22.61 8.49 -30.69
CA ARG A 529 -22.66 9.80 -30.01
C ARG A 529 -21.27 10.45 -30.02
N SER A 530 -21.21 11.77 -30.15
CA SER A 530 -19.97 12.52 -29.95
C SER A 530 -19.51 12.38 -28.49
N LYS A 531 -18.22 12.62 -28.20
CA LYS A 531 -17.74 12.50 -26.81
C LYS A 531 -18.43 13.51 -25.87
N VAL A 532 -18.83 14.68 -26.39
CA VAL A 532 -19.66 15.65 -25.66
C VAL A 532 -21.02 15.03 -25.30
N ASP A 533 -21.72 14.47 -26.29
CA ASP A 533 -23.01 13.83 -26.08
C ASP A 533 -22.91 12.65 -25.11
N LYS A 534 -21.83 11.85 -25.17
CA LYS A 534 -21.59 10.74 -24.23
C LYS A 534 -21.41 11.22 -22.80
N GLY A 535 -20.63 12.28 -22.57
CA GLY A 535 -20.43 12.80 -21.23
C GLY A 535 -21.72 13.37 -20.61
N VAL A 536 -22.50 14.13 -21.40
CA VAL A 536 -23.80 14.67 -20.95
C VAL A 536 -24.81 13.54 -20.72
N PHE A 537 -24.87 12.56 -21.62
CA PHE A 537 -25.70 11.36 -21.49
C PHE A 537 -25.35 10.59 -20.21
N THR A 538 -24.07 10.35 -19.96
CA THR A 538 -23.59 9.57 -18.82
C THR A 538 -23.92 10.26 -17.50
N TYR A 539 -23.78 11.58 -17.43
CA TYR A 539 -24.18 12.34 -16.25
C TYR A 539 -25.68 12.17 -15.94
N LYS A 540 -26.52 12.36 -16.95
CA LYS A 540 -27.97 12.16 -16.82
C LYS A 540 -28.32 10.72 -16.45
N PHE A 541 -27.64 9.75 -17.07
CA PHE A 541 -27.83 8.33 -16.79
C PHE A 541 -27.46 7.98 -15.36
N LEU A 542 -26.32 8.48 -14.86
CA LEU A 542 -25.88 8.29 -13.48
C LEU A 542 -26.92 8.81 -12.49
N HIS A 543 -27.45 10.02 -12.73
CA HIS A 543 -28.46 10.62 -11.87
C HIS A 543 -29.73 9.76 -11.84
N LEU A 544 -30.26 9.38 -13.01
CA LEU A 544 -31.51 8.61 -13.09
C LEU A 544 -31.38 7.20 -12.52
N VAL A 545 -30.28 6.49 -12.79
CA VAL A 545 -30.04 5.17 -12.20
C VAL A 545 -29.86 5.28 -10.69
N ALA A 546 -29.09 6.26 -10.20
CA ALA A 546 -28.91 6.46 -8.78
C ALA A 546 -30.23 6.83 -8.08
N PHE A 547 -31.05 7.66 -8.72
CA PHE A 547 -32.39 7.98 -8.25
C PHE A 547 -33.24 6.72 -8.14
N GLU A 548 -33.36 5.90 -9.19
CA GLU A 548 -34.16 4.67 -9.14
C GLU A 548 -33.68 3.69 -8.06
N ARG A 549 -32.35 3.57 -7.91
CA ARG A 549 -31.72 2.68 -6.93
C ARG A 549 -31.94 3.13 -5.48
N LEU A 550 -31.88 4.42 -5.19
CA LEU A 550 -31.85 4.96 -3.82
C LEU A 550 -33.20 5.55 -3.39
N GLU A 551 -33.90 6.19 -4.32
CA GLU A 551 -35.11 6.99 -4.04
C GLU A 551 -36.36 6.57 -4.82
N GLY A 552 -36.22 5.89 -5.95
CA GLY A 552 -37.31 5.52 -6.85
C GLY A 552 -38.18 4.36 -6.39
N GLU A 553 -39.00 3.83 -7.31
CA GLU A 553 -39.93 2.73 -7.00
C GLU A 553 -39.21 1.37 -6.90
N PHE A 554 -38.05 1.25 -7.56
CA PHE A 554 -37.27 0.01 -7.67
C PHE A 554 -36.02 0.01 -6.77
N LYS A 555 -36.13 0.60 -5.57
CA LYS A 555 -35.01 0.68 -4.63
C LYS A 555 -34.42 -0.69 -4.33
N GLY A 556 -33.11 -0.81 -4.41
CA GLY A 556 -32.43 -2.06 -4.10
C GLY A 556 -31.06 -2.17 -4.75
N ASN A 557 -30.28 -3.15 -4.28
CA ASN A 557 -28.96 -3.40 -4.83
C ASN A 557 -29.00 -4.24 -6.12
N ILE A 558 -30.11 -4.90 -6.42
CA ILE A 558 -30.27 -5.71 -7.62
C ILE A 558 -30.85 -4.87 -8.76
N VAL A 559 -30.22 -4.95 -9.93
CA VAL A 559 -30.64 -4.22 -11.12
C VAL A 559 -32.00 -4.69 -11.63
N ASN A 560 -32.80 -3.73 -12.09
CA ASN A 560 -33.88 -4.01 -13.01
C ASN A 560 -33.39 -3.71 -14.45
N PRO A 561 -33.16 -4.72 -15.30
CA PRO A 561 -32.61 -4.52 -16.64
C PRO A 561 -33.46 -3.63 -17.53
N ASP A 562 -34.78 -3.64 -17.36
CA ASP A 562 -35.68 -2.79 -18.13
C ASP A 562 -35.44 -1.31 -17.83
N ILE A 563 -35.10 -0.95 -16.59
CA ILE A 563 -34.75 0.43 -16.23
C ILE A 563 -33.45 0.83 -16.93
N VAL A 564 -32.42 -0.02 -16.84
CA VAL A 564 -31.13 0.24 -17.49
C VAL A 564 -31.33 0.41 -18.99
N LEU A 565 -32.08 -0.48 -19.65
CA LEU A 565 -32.36 -0.41 -21.09
C LEU A 565 -33.20 0.81 -21.48
N ASN A 566 -34.25 1.12 -20.71
CA ASN A 566 -35.11 2.29 -20.95
C ASN A 566 -34.31 3.59 -20.82
N LEU A 567 -33.52 3.73 -19.75
CA LEU A 567 -32.61 4.85 -19.58
C LEU A 567 -31.55 4.88 -20.68
N PHE A 568 -31.05 3.72 -21.11
CA PHE A 568 -30.06 3.64 -22.18
C PHE A 568 -30.62 4.13 -23.52
N SER A 569 -31.92 3.89 -23.74
CA SER A 569 -32.68 4.37 -24.89
C SER A 569 -33.15 5.82 -24.79
N MET A 570 -32.83 6.54 -23.70
CA MET A 570 -33.33 7.90 -23.50
C MET A 570 -32.91 8.81 -24.66
N HIS A 571 -33.85 9.63 -25.12
CA HIS A 571 -33.57 10.64 -26.12
C HIS A 571 -32.66 11.71 -25.52
N LEU A 572 -31.63 12.08 -26.26
CA LEU A 572 -30.76 13.19 -25.97
C LEU A 572 -30.71 14.06 -27.22
N ASP A 573 -30.99 15.35 -27.07
CA ASP A 573 -30.77 16.30 -28.14
C ASP A 573 -29.27 16.38 -28.39
N SER A 574 -28.85 15.92 -29.56
CA SER A 574 -27.43 15.85 -29.89
C SER A 574 -26.85 17.25 -30.00
N PHE A 575 -25.71 17.44 -29.34
CA PHE A 575 -24.91 18.64 -29.40
C PHE A 575 -24.59 19.04 -30.84
N GLU A 576 -24.32 18.07 -31.71
CA GLU A 576 -23.99 18.30 -33.13
C GLU A 576 -25.15 18.93 -33.93
N ASN A 577 -26.39 18.79 -33.47
CA ASN A 577 -27.56 19.40 -34.12
C ASN A 577 -27.76 20.86 -33.72
N ALA A 578 -27.12 21.32 -32.64
CA ALA A 578 -27.22 22.68 -32.14
C ALA A 578 -26.38 23.64 -33.01
N THR A 579 -26.86 23.94 -34.23
CA THR A 579 -26.12 24.69 -35.27
C THR A 579 -26.50 26.17 -35.37
N SER A 580 -27.44 26.63 -34.55
CA SER A 580 -27.87 28.03 -34.50
C SER A 580 -27.95 28.51 -33.07
N ILE A 581 -27.85 29.83 -32.84
CA ILE A 581 -27.84 30.43 -31.49
C ILE A 581 -29.05 29.96 -30.68
N LEU A 582 -30.23 29.90 -31.31
CA LEU A 582 -31.44 29.43 -30.66
C LEU A 582 -31.31 27.96 -30.21
N LEU A 583 -30.88 27.07 -31.10
CA LEU A 583 -30.74 25.64 -30.81
C LEU A 583 -29.62 25.36 -29.79
N MET A 584 -28.52 26.11 -29.82
CA MET A 584 -27.44 26.01 -28.84
C MET A 584 -27.86 26.53 -27.47
N ASP A 585 -28.62 27.62 -27.42
CA ASP A 585 -29.16 28.13 -26.15
C ASP A 585 -30.16 27.12 -25.55
N GLU A 586 -31.04 26.55 -26.37
CA GLU A 586 -31.95 25.47 -25.98
C GLU A 586 -31.17 24.25 -25.47
N TRP A 587 -30.15 23.77 -26.20
CA TRP A 587 -29.32 22.63 -25.79
C TRP A 587 -28.61 22.88 -24.46
N LEU A 588 -27.97 24.04 -24.29
CA LEU A 588 -27.30 24.42 -23.04
C LEU A 588 -28.28 24.59 -21.88
N ASP A 589 -29.53 25.02 -22.15
CA ASP A 589 -30.57 25.10 -21.13
C ASP A 589 -31.02 23.71 -20.69
N HIS A 590 -31.23 22.78 -21.63
CA HIS A 590 -31.52 21.39 -21.32
C HIS A 590 -30.39 20.75 -20.50
N ALA A 591 -29.13 20.86 -20.93
CA ALA A 591 -27.98 20.33 -20.21
C ALA A 591 -27.85 20.94 -18.79
N MET A 592 -28.08 22.24 -18.65
CA MET A 592 -28.02 22.93 -17.35
C MET A 592 -29.14 22.45 -16.40
N ASN A 593 -30.35 22.28 -16.89
CA ASN A 593 -31.47 21.82 -16.07
C ASN A 593 -31.25 20.38 -15.57
N GLU A 594 -30.70 19.50 -16.40
CA GLU A 594 -30.29 18.15 -16.01
C GLU A 594 -29.14 18.18 -14.99
N TRP A 595 -28.16 19.06 -15.20
CA TRP A 595 -27.06 19.27 -14.27
C TRP A 595 -27.56 19.69 -12.88
N ILE A 596 -28.41 20.73 -12.81
CA ILE A 596 -29.01 21.23 -11.55
C ILE A 596 -29.80 20.12 -10.84
N ALA A 597 -30.60 19.36 -11.58
CA ALA A 597 -31.39 18.27 -11.01
C ALA A 597 -30.49 17.18 -10.39
N GLY A 598 -29.41 16.81 -11.08
CA GLY A 598 -28.45 15.81 -10.59
C GLY A 598 -27.62 16.28 -9.40
N GLU A 599 -27.14 17.53 -9.39
CA GLU A 599 -26.26 18.01 -8.30
C GLU A 599 -26.95 17.98 -6.94
N ALA A 600 -28.21 18.43 -6.88
CA ALA A 600 -29.01 18.38 -5.65
C ALA A 600 -29.16 16.96 -5.09
N PHE A 601 -29.23 15.96 -5.97
CA PHE A 601 -29.30 14.56 -5.60
C PHE A 601 -27.92 14.03 -5.14
N PHE A 602 -26.89 14.26 -5.95
CA PHE A 602 -25.55 13.71 -5.72
C PHE A 602 -24.88 14.23 -4.44
N ASP A 603 -25.15 15.47 -4.04
CA ASP A 603 -24.63 16.04 -2.79
C ASP A 603 -25.16 15.31 -1.54
N ASN A 604 -26.35 14.72 -1.61
CA ASN A 604 -26.91 13.94 -0.51
C ASN A 604 -26.24 12.55 -0.38
N TYR A 605 -25.71 11.98 -1.47
CA TYR A 605 -25.25 10.59 -1.53
C TYR A 605 -23.77 10.40 -1.89
N LYS A 606 -22.99 11.49 -1.99
CA LYS A 606 -21.53 11.50 -2.18
C LYS A 606 -21.04 10.78 -3.45
N PHE A 607 -21.66 11.06 -4.59
CA PHE A 607 -21.21 10.55 -5.88
C PHE A 607 -19.99 11.30 -6.40
N ARG A 608 -19.11 10.63 -7.14
CA ARG A 608 -17.94 11.25 -7.78
C ARG A 608 -18.28 11.65 -9.20
N ARG A 609 -18.24 12.96 -9.46
CA ARG A 609 -18.66 13.61 -10.72
C ARG A 609 -17.48 14.14 -11.54
N THR A 610 -16.28 13.62 -11.30
CA THR A 610 -15.06 14.05 -12.02
C THR A 610 -15.30 13.92 -13.52
N GLY A 611 -15.09 15.00 -14.27
CA GLY A 611 -15.32 15.03 -15.72
C GLY A 611 -16.71 15.51 -16.16
N ALA A 612 -17.64 15.82 -15.24
CA ALA A 612 -18.95 16.38 -15.58
C ALA A 612 -18.86 17.81 -16.16
N LEU A 613 -19.83 18.16 -17.01
CA LEU A 613 -20.02 19.53 -17.51
C LEU A 613 -20.65 20.39 -16.39
N ASP A 614 -19.91 21.37 -15.88
CA ASP A 614 -20.36 22.34 -14.88
C ASP A 614 -20.98 23.58 -15.57
N LEU A 615 -22.29 23.72 -15.40
CA LEU A 615 -23.09 24.83 -15.92
C LEU A 615 -23.59 25.79 -14.82
N SER A 616 -23.03 25.71 -13.61
CA SER A 616 -23.38 26.58 -12.47
C SER A 616 -23.38 28.07 -12.84
N LYS A 617 -22.28 28.54 -13.45
CA LYS A 617 -22.12 29.95 -13.85
C LYS A 617 -23.10 30.40 -14.94
N ARG A 618 -23.60 29.48 -15.78
CA ARG A 618 -24.64 29.80 -16.77
C ARG A 618 -25.96 30.11 -16.08
N ALA A 619 -26.28 29.44 -14.98
CA ALA A 619 -27.52 29.65 -14.25
C ALA A 619 -27.70 31.11 -13.81
N ASP A 620 -26.58 31.77 -13.48
CA ASP A 620 -26.52 33.18 -13.04
C ASP A 620 -26.64 34.22 -14.18
N LEU A 621 -26.61 33.79 -15.45
CA LEU A 621 -26.73 34.69 -16.60
C LEU A 621 -28.18 35.13 -16.86
N SER A 622 -28.35 36.39 -17.27
CA SER A 622 -29.62 36.89 -17.80
C SER A 622 -30.00 36.16 -19.10
N PRO A 623 -31.27 36.21 -19.55
CA PRO A 623 -31.70 35.60 -20.82
C PRO A 623 -30.85 36.05 -22.02
N GLU A 624 -30.46 37.32 -22.06
CA GLU A 624 -29.56 37.87 -23.08
C GLU A 624 -28.14 37.30 -22.93
N GLY A 625 -27.62 37.21 -21.70
CA GLY A 625 -26.31 36.63 -21.44
C GLY A 625 -26.21 35.14 -21.80
N ARG A 626 -27.30 34.38 -21.65
CA ARG A 626 -27.38 32.97 -22.08
C ARG A 626 -27.30 32.82 -23.60
N LYS A 627 -28.01 33.67 -24.34
CA LYS A 627 -27.91 33.72 -25.82
C LYS A 627 -26.51 34.11 -26.29
N GLU A 628 -25.85 35.05 -25.60
CA GLU A 628 -24.46 35.40 -25.89
C GLU A 628 -23.49 34.23 -25.61
N LEU A 629 -23.73 33.43 -24.56
CA LEU A 629 -22.97 32.22 -24.30
C LEU A 629 -23.21 31.15 -25.39
N ALA A 630 -24.45 31.00 -25.85
CA ALA A 630 -24.78 30.09 -26.94
C ALA A 630 -24.09 30.49 -28.26
N GLU A 631 -24.13 31.79 -28.60
CA GLU A 631 -23.38 32.34 -29.73
C GLU A 631 -21.87 32.14 -29.57
N TRP A 632 -21.35 32.29 -28.35
CA TRP A 632 -19.95 32.03 -28.05
C TRP A 632 -19.54 30.58 -28.33
N VAL A 633 -20.30 29.62 -27.78
CA VAL A 633 -20.01 28.19 -27.96
C VAL A 633 -20.03 27.81 -29.45
N LEU A 634 -21.03 28.28 -30.21
CA LEU A 634 -21.11 28.05 -31.67
C LEU A 634 -19.91 28.59 -32.45
N ASN A 635 -19.41 29.77 -32.08
CA ASN A 635 -18.24 30.36 -32.75
C ASN A 635 -16.94 29.57 -32.49
N GLU A 636 -16.94 28.71 -31.47
CA GLU A 636 -15.77 27.94 -31.04
C GLU A 636 -15.89 26.44 -31.33
N GLN A 637 -16.88 26.04 -32.16
CA GLN A 637 -17.28 24.64 -32.35
C GLN A 637 -16.17 23.71 -32.87
N ASP A 638 -15.22 24.22 -33.63
CA ASP A 638 -14.07 23.44 -34.13
C ASP A 638 -13.03 23.09 -33.04
N ARG A 639 -13.24 23.49 -31.78
CA ARG A 639 -12.19 23.53 -30.75
C ARG A 639 -12.49 22.74 -29.48
N TYR A 640 -13.57 21.98 -29.45
CA TYR A 640 -13.87 21.06 -28.36
C TYR A 640 -14.40 19.72 -28.90
N GLU A 641 -13.76 18.62 -28.50
CA GLU A 641 -14.13 17.26 -28.92
C GLU A 641 -14.92 16.50 -27.86
N ASP A 642 -14.77 16.88 -26.60
CA ASP A 642 -15.35 16.24 -25.42
C ASP A 642 -15.82 17.28 -24.38
N VAL A 643 -16.43 16.78 -23.31
CA VAL A 643 -16.97 17.63 -22.22
C VAL A 643 -15.89 18.45 -21.53
N GLY A 644 -14.66 17.93 -21.39
CA GLY A 644 -13.57 18.66 -20.76
C GLY A 644 -13.16 19.90 -21.57
N ASN A 645 -13.02 19.74 -22.88
CA ASN A 645 -12.71 20.84 -23.79
C ASN A 645 -13.87 21.82 -23.91
N LEU A 646 -15.12 21.33 -23.89
CA LEU A 646 -16.30 22.19 -23.88
C LEU A 646 -16.38 23.02 -22.60
N GLN A 647 -16.13 22.41 -21.43
CA GLN A 647 -16.05 23.10 -20.15
C GLN A 647 -15.01 24.22 -20.19
N TYR A 648 -13.85 23.95 -20.81
CA TYR A 648 -12.82 24.95 -21.00
C TYR A 648 -13.31 26.15 -21.84
N VAL A 649 -14.04 25.92 -22.93
CA VAL A 649 -14.62 27.00 -23.77
C VAL A 649 -15.68 27.80 -23.02
N ILE A 650 -16.57 27.13 -22.27
CA ILE A 650 -17.61 27.79 -21.47
C ILE A 650 -17.00 28.65 -20.37
N ASN A 651 -16.00 28.14 -19.64
CA ASN A 651 -15.32 28.88 -18.57
C ASN A 651 -14.76 30.23 -19.08
N ARG A 652 -14.39 30.29 -20.35
CA ARG A 652 -13.78 31.46 -20.98
C ARG A 652 -14.75 32.52 -21.49
N PHE A 653 -16.01 32.16 -21.63
CA PHE A 653 -17.05 33.16 -21.79
C PHE A 653 -17.09 34.12 -20.59
N PHE A 654 -16.78 33.60 -19.39
CA PHE A 654 -16.79 34.36 -18.14
C PHE A 654 -15.49 35.13 -17.87
N THR A 655 -14.48 35.04 -18.73
CA THR A 655 -13.18 35.70 -18.55
C THR A 655 -13.08 37.01 -19.35
N ALA A 656 -14.09 37.87 -19.31
CA ALA A 656 -14.04 39.16 -19.99
C ALA A 656 -13.09 40.15 -19.26
N PRO A 657 -12.32 40.99 -19.99
CA PRO A 657 -11.45 41.98 -19.36
C PRO A 657 -12.25 43.09 -18.67
N ASN A 658 -11.77 43.55 -17.52
CA ASN A 658 -12.42 44.64 -16.77
C ASN A 658 -12.01 46.00 -17.35
N VAL A 659 -12.68 46.40 -18.43
CA VAL A 659 -12.43 47.68 -19.12
C VAL A 659 -13.66 48.57 -19.13
N THR A 660 -13.45 49.88 -19.03
CA THR A 660 -14.52 50.88 -19.03
C THR A 660 -14.20 52.00 -20.00
N GLY A 661 -15.15 52.35 -20.88
CA GLY A 661 -15.02 53.49 -21.78
C GLY A 661 -15.45 54.79 -21.12
N ASN A 662 -14.66 55.84 -21.29
CA ASN A 662 -15.00 57.21 -20.96
C ASN A 662 -15.14 58.00 -22.26
N ASP A 663 -16.39 58.16 -22.70
CA ASP A 663 -16.73 58.81 -23.97
C ASP A 663 -16.30 60.28 -24.01
N ILE A 664 -16.53 61.02 -22.92
CA ILE A 664 -16.18 62.46 -22.82
C ILE A 664 -14.69 62.69 -23.06
N ASN A 665 -13.85 61.81 -22.51
CA ASN A 665 -12.40 61.93 -22.61
C ASN A 665 -11.81 61.07 -23.74
N ASN A 666 -12.64 60.39 -24.54
CA ASN A 666 -12.22 59.44 -25.57
C ASN A 666 -11.12 58.47 -25.08
N THR A 667 -11.33 57.86 -23.90
CA THR A 667 -10.36 56.93 -23.29
C THR A 667 -11.02 55.63 -22.86
N ILE A 668 -10.26 54.53 -22.83
CA ILE A 668 -10.67 53.27 -22.20
C ILE A 668 -9.74 53.04 -21.02
N THR A 669 -10.31 52.91 -19.82
CA THR A 669 -9.58 52.56 -18.61
C THR A 669 -9.56 51.05 -18.40
N GLY A 670 -8.42 50.51 -17.96
CA GLY A 670 -8.26 49.07 -17.71
C GLY A 670 -7.64 48.27 -18.86
N LEU A 671 -7.24 48.91 -19.96
CA LEU A 671 -6.47 48.25 -21.02
C LEU A 671 -5.06 47.92 -20.54
N ASP A 672 -4.57 46.73 -20.90
CA ASP A 672 -3.19 46.32 -20.68
C ASP A 672 -2.65 45.45 -21.83
N ASP A 673 -1.37 45.13 -21.76
CA ASP A 673 -0.62 44.42 -22.81
C ASP A 673 -1.06 42.96 -23.00
N THR A 674 -1.88 42.42 -22.11
CA THR A 674 -2.50 41.11 -22.24
C THR A 674 -3.75 41.13 -23.10
N MET A 675 -4.19 42.31 -23.55
CA MET A 675 -5.41 42.49 -24.32
C MET A 675 -5.16 42.80 -25.80
N GLU A 676 -6.19 42.58 -26.60
CA GLU A 676 -6.28 43.02 -27.98
C GLU A 676 -7.60 43.74 -28.21
N ILE A 677 -7.58 44.71 -29.13
CA ILE A 677 -8.75 45.52 -29.47
C ILE A 677 -9.08 45.46 -30.95
N SER A 678 -10.38 45.50 -31.25
CA SER A 678 -10.92 45.46 -32.60
C SER A 678 -11.85 46.64 -32.84
N PHE A 679 -11.64 47.36 -33.94
CA PHE A 679 -12.49 48.48 -34.38
C PHE A 679 -13.51 48.09 -35.47
N ASN A 680 -13.39 46.91 -36.07
CA ASN A 680 -14.18 46.48 -37.23
C ASN A 680 -15.12 45.31 -36.90
N GLY A 681 -15.75 45.34 -35.72
CA GLY A 681 -16.73 44.32 -35.36
C GLY A 681 -16.16 42.92 -35.22
N LYS A 682 -14.96 42.80 -34.63
CA LYS A 682 -14.23 41.55 -34.29
C LYS A 682 -13.51 40.85 -35.45
N GLN A 683 -13.44 41.46 -36.64
CA GLN A 683 -12.79 40.86 -37.80
C GLN A 683 -11.26 40.91 -37.75
N THR A 684 -10.69 42.00 -37.20
CA THR A 684 -9.24 42.12 -37.01
C THR A 684 -8.94 42.62 -35.61
N TRP A 685 -8.05 41.92 -34.92
CA TRP A 685 -7.63 42.25 -33.56
C TRP A 685 -6.22 42.83 -33.57
N ILE A 686 -6.05 43.90 -32.81
CA ILE A 686 -4.80 44.65 -32.70
C ILE A 686 -4.34 44.52 -31.25
N ASN A 687 -3.14 43.98 -31.05
CA ASN A 687 -2.55 43.87 -29.72
C ASN A 687 -2.44 45.27 -29.09
N VAL A 688 -2.97 45.44 -27.88
CA VAL A 688 -2.89 46.70 -27.12
C VAL A 688 -1.43 47.13 -26.96
N ALA A 689 -0.55 46.16 -26.69
CA ALA A 689 0.91 46.37 -26.58
C ALA A 689 1.58 46.91 -27.86
N SER A 690 0.95 46.75 -29.02
CA SER A 690 1.49 47.23 -30.32
C SER A 690 1.02 48.63 -30.69
N MET A 691 0.12 49.23 -29.90
CA MET A 691 -0.46 50.54 -30.19
C MET A 691 0.25 51.63 -29.39
N GLN A 692 0.88 52.57 -30.09
CA GLN A 692 1.58 53.70 -29.45
C GLN A 692 0.64 54.86 -29.09
N ASN A 693 -0.50 55.00 -29.78
CA ASN A 693 -1.51 56.02 -29.51
C ASN A 693 -2.91 55.42 -29.71
N PHE A 694 -3.75 55.51 -28.68
CA PHE A 694 -5.17 55.17 -28.79
C PHE A 694 -5.95 56.41 -29.19
N ASP A 695 -6.45 56.45 -30.43
CA ASP A 695 -7.41 57.47 -30.85
C ASP A 695 -8.83 56.87 -30.85
N PHE A 696 -9.57 57.16 -29.78
CA PHE A 696 -10.99 56.79 -29.66
C PHE A 696 -11.94 57.92 -30.03
N SER A 697 -11.45 59.02 -30.63
CA SER A 697 -12.29 60.16 -31.00
C SER A 697 -13.24 59.83 -32.16
N GLY A 698 -14.42 60.46 -32.14
CA GLY A 698 -15.47 60.27 -33.15
C GLY A 698 -16.39 59.08 -32.87
N ASP A 699 -17.33 58.84 -33.77
CA ASP A 699 -18.26 57.70 -33.66
C ASP A 699 -17.52 56.38 -33.91
N LYS A 700 -17.14 55.66 -32.84
CA LYS A 700 -16.38 54.41 -32.92
C LYS A 700 -16.96 53.35 -32.00
N THR A 701 -17.00 52.10 -32.46
CA THR A 701 -17.24 50.93 -31.60
C THR A 701 -15.95 50.15 -31.46
N VAL A 702 -15.51 49.97 -30.22
CA VAL A 702 -14.28 49.27 -29.87
C VAL A 702 -14.64 47.99 -29.12
N TRP A 703 -14.09 46.88 -29.55
CA TRP A 703 -14.19 45.60 -28.84
C TRP A 703 -12.85 45.30 -28.17
N VAL A 704 -12.88 44.83 -26.93
CA VAL A 704 -11.68 44.53 -26.13
C VAL A 704 -11.76 43.13 -25.57
N ARG A 705 -10.73 42.29 -25.75
CA ARG A 705 -10.63 40.97 -25.13
C ARG A 705 -9.20 40.68 -24.68
N TYR A 706 -9.01 39.67 -23.84
CA TYR A 706 -7.67 39.12 -23.63
C TYR A 706 -7.15 38.47 -24.92
N LYS A 707 -5.88 38.75 -25.25
CA LYS A 707 -5.21 38.23 -26.46
C LYS A 707 -5.10 36.72 -26.42
N ALA A 708 -5.21 36.09 -27.59
CA ALA A 708 -4.93 34.66 -27.74
C ALA A 708 -3.44 34.39 -27.44
N ILE A 709 -3.13 33.29 -26.74
CA ILE A 709 -1.74 32.91 -26.43
C ILE A 709 -1.47 31.49 -26.94
N SER A 710 -0.67 31.39 -28.01
CA SER A 710 -0.43 30.16 -28.76
C SER A 710 -1.75 29.58 -29.31
N ASP A 711 -2.14 28.39 -28.84
CA ASP A 711 -3.29 27.62 -29.29
C ASP A 711 -4.53 27.84 -28.41
N LEU A 712 -4.40 28.62 -27.33
CA LEU A 712 -5.54 29.02 -26.53
C LEU A 712 -6.27 30.16 -27.23
N LEU A 713 -7.56 29.96 -27.40
CA LEU A 713 -8.47 31.00 -27.86
C LEU A 713 -8.31 32.30 -27.02
N PRO A 714 -8.80 33.43 -27.51
CA PRO A 714 -8.96 34.67 -26.73
C PRO A 714 -10.31 34.70 -25.98
N GLY A 715 -10.40 35.29 -24.78
CA GLY A 715 -11.65 35.30 -23.97
C GLY A 715 -12.81 36.15 -24.56
N ARG A 716 -13.96 36.21 -23.87
CA ARG A 716 -15.09 37.06 -24.29
C ARG A 716 -14.68 38.53 -24.44
N ALA A 717 -15.15 39.18 -25.51
CA ALA A 717 -14.89 40.60 -25.77
C ALA A 717 -15.93 41.55 -25.15
N VAL A 718 -15.46 42.65 -24.57
CA VAL A 718 -16.26 43.78 -24.08
C VAL A 718 -16.45 44.81 -25.20
N LYS A 719 -17.69 45.26 -25.40
CA LYS A 719 -18.05 46.31 -26.38
C LYS A 719 -18.06 47.68 -25.71
N ILE A 720 -17.38 48.66 -26.31
CA ILE A 720 -17.36 50.06 -25.88
C ILE A 720 -17.72 50.93 -27.08
N VAL A 721 -18.60 51.92 -26.89
CA VAL A 721 -19.06 52.82 -27.95
C VAL A 721 -18.67 54.25 -27.59
N PHE A 722 -18.03 54.94 -28.54
CA PHE A 722 -17.64 56.34 -28.48
C PHE A 722 -18.48 57.16 -29.46
N THR A 723 -18.78 58.40 -29.11
CA THR A 723 -19.56 59.33 -29.93
C THR A 723 -18.78 60.61 -30.24
N ALA A 724 -19.01 61.19 -31.42
CA ALA A 724 -18.37 62.42 -31.86
C ALA A 724 -18.97 63.64 -31.12
N ASN A 725 -18.59 63.90 -29.85
CA ASN A 725 -18.64 65.23 -29.19
C ASN A 725 -18.14 65.16 -27.73
N GLY A 726 -16.84 65.41 -27.49
CA GLY A 726 -16.30 65.76 -26.19
C GLY A 726 -15.90 67.24 -26.17
N ASP A 727 -16.84 68.16 -25.93
CA ASP A 727 -16.58 69.60 -25.77
C ASP A 727 -16.96 70.04 -24.34
N SER A 728 -16.02 70.62 -23.62
CA SER A 728 -16.24 71.18 -22.28
C SER A 728 -16.64 72.66 -22.35
N ASN A 729 -17.89 73.02 -22.02
CA ASN A 729 -18.22 74.11 -21.07
C ASN A 729 -19.73 74.36 -20.87
N ASN A 730 -20.09 74.56 -19.60
CA ASN A 730 -21.28 75.20 -19.01
C ASN A 730 -22.70 74.68 -19.36
N GLY A 731 -23.32 74.07 -18.34
CA GLY A 731 -24.55 74.59 -17.74
C GLY A 731 -25.87 74.43 -18.47
N ASN A 732 -26.74 73.62 -17.85
CA ASN A 732 -28.21 73.68 -17.84
C ASN A 732 -28.97 72.71 -18.77
N GLY A 733 -29.72 71.79 -18.13
CA GLY A 733 -30.94 71.12 -18.60
C GLY A 733 -30.80 70.20 -19.83
N SER A 734 -31.18 68.94 -19.80
CA SER A 734 -32.50 68.48 -19.34
C SER A 734 -32.47 66.95 -19.24
N THR A 735 -32.91 66.40 -18.12
CA THR A 735 -33.61 65.11 -18.15
C THR A 735 -35.03 65.33 -18.69
N PRO A 736 -35.52 64.40 -19.50
CA PRO A 736 -36.79 63.72 -19.23
C PRO A 736 -36.49 62.20 -19.15
N ASN A 737 -36.53 61.50 -18.01
CA ASN A 737 -37.68 61.14 -17.15
C ASN A 737 -38.88 60.65 -18.00
N THR A 738 -39.48 59.47 -17.82
CA THR A 738 -39.97 58.77 -16.60
C THR A 738 -40.22 57.27 -16.91
N GLY A 739 -40.24 56.35 -15.95
CA GLY A 739 -40.38 56.58 -14.52
C GLY A 739 -40.23 55.32 -13.64
N GLY A 740 -40.19 55.59 -12.35
CA GLY A 740 -40.35 54.61 -11.28
C GLY A 740 -41.64 54.85 -10.49
N SER A 741 -41.87 53.98 -9.50
CA SER A 741 -42.58 54.20 -8.22
C SER A 741 -42.71 52.82 -7.53
N THR A 742 -42.57 52.55 -6.24
CA THR A 742 -42.24 53.30 -5.01
C THR A 742 -42.19 52.30 -3.85
N GLY A 743 -41.39 52.60 -2.82
CA GLY A 743 -41.51 52.12 -1.44
C GLY A 743 -40.24 51.39 -0.98
N GLY A 744 -39.46 51.82 0.00
CA GLY A 744 -39.65 52.82 1.04
C GLY A 744 -39.16 52.23 2.36
N GLY A 745 -38.13 52.83 2.97
CA GLY A 745 -37.91 52.76 4.42
C GLY A 745 -36.74 51.91 4.94
N SER A 746 -35.93 52.60 5.75
CA SER A 746 -35.11 52.12 6.87
C SER A 746 -33.71 51.58 6.61
N SER A 747 -32.77 52.38 7.09
CA SER A 747 -31.41 52.06 7.48
C SER A 747 -31.32 50.79 8.35
N VAL A 748 -30.60 49.79 7.84
CA VAL A 748 -29.86 48.82 8.66
C VAL A 748 -28.47 48.69 8.04
N THR A 749 -27.47 49.08 8.82
CA THR A 749 -26.05 48.85 8.54
C THR A 749 -25.76 47.36 8.47
N THR A 750 -25.29 46.86 7.32
CA THR A 750 -24.58 45.58 7.16
C THR A 750 -23.55 45.70 6.02
N PRO A 751 -22.46 44.90 6.04
CA PRO A 751 -21.16 45.29 5.50
C PRO A 751 -21.09 45.21 3.98
N VAL A 752 -20.35 46.13 3.38
CA VAL A 752 -19.89 46.04 1.98
C VAL A 752 -19.08 44.75 1.84
N THR A 753 -19.64 43.74 1.17
CA THR A 753 -18.88 42.58 0.71
C THR A 753 -18.56 42.83 -0.75
N THR A 754 -17.32 43.23 -1.01
CA THR A 754 -16.76 43.32 -2.37
C THR A 754 -16.63 41.91 -2.93
N THR A 755 -17.33 41.59 -4.01
CA THR A 755 -17.07 40.35 -4.78
C THR A 755 -15.65 40.45 -5.35
N PRO A 756 -14.74 39.51 -5.04
CA PRO A 756 -13.37 39.60 -5.52
C PRO A 756 -13.32 39.21 -7.02
N THR A 757 -12.71 40.06 -7.84
CA THR A 757 -12.42 39.79 -9.25
C THR A 757 -11.00 39.22 -9.36
N SER A 758 -10.81 38.19 -10.20
CA SER A 758 -9.47 37.66 -10.50
C SER A 758 -8.68 38.65 -11.37
N LYS A 759 -7.39 38.80 -11.08
CA LYS A 759 -6.46 39.71 -11.77
C LYS A 759 -5.45 38.89 -12.57
N GLN A 760 -5.20 39.25 -13.83
CA GLN A 760 -4.17 38.63 -14.65
C GLN A 760 -3.06 39.64 -14.96
N GLU A 761 -1.80 39.20 -14.91
CA GLU A 761 -0.63 39.97 -15.31
C GLU A 761 0.28 39.12 -16.20
N GLN A 762 0.94 39.74 -17.19
CA GLN A 762 1.97 39.06 -17.97
C GLN A 762 3.36 39.41 -17.48
N ILE A 763 4.16 38.38 -17.24
CA ILE A 763 5.55 38.45 -16.84
C ILE A 763 6.37 37.86 -17.98
N VAL A 764 7.54 38.42 -18.26
CA VAL A 764 8.45 37.84 -19.25
C VAL A 764 9.62 37.22 -18.50
N VAL A 765 9.91 35.95 -18.80
CA VAL A 765 11.02 35.23 -18.17
C VAL A 765 12.05 34.79 -19.18
N ASP A 766 13.25 34.59 -18.69
CA ASP A 766 14.41 34.23 -19.48
C ASP A 766 14.42 32.71 -19.78
N VAL A 767 14.71 32.39 -21.05
CA VAL A 767 15.09 31.04 -21.50
C VAL A 767 16.61 31.03 -21.61
N ASN A 768 17.28 30.32 -20.71
CA ASN A 768 18.73 30.32 -20.55
C ASN A 768 19.38 29.05 -21.10
N GLY A 769 20.64 29.13 -21.48
CA GLY A 769 21.48 27.96 -21.73
C GLY A 769 21.97 27.32 -20.43
N ALA A 770 22.66 26.18 -20.53
CA ALA A 770 23.19 25.44 -19.39
C ALA A 770 24.07 26.30 -18.44
N ASN A 771 24.75 27.33 -18.96
CA ASN A 771 25.62 28.21 -18.19
C ASN A 771 24.91 29.49 -17.68
N GLY A 772 23.58 29.55 -17.74
CA GLY A 772 22.79 30.71 -17.35
C GLY A 772 22.79 31.87 -18.35
N THR A 773 23.41 31.70 -19.52
CA THR A 773 23.38 32.72 -20.59
C THR A 773 21.99 32.82 -21.19
N ASN A 774 21.43 34.02 -21.27
CA ASN A 774 20.12 34.22 -21.87
C ASN A 774 20.13 33.88 -23.37
N LEU A 775 19.32 32.91 -23.77
CA LEU A 775 19.06 32.56 -25.17
C LEU A 775 17.92 33.44 -25.68
N THR A 776 16.76 33.36 -25.06
CA THR A 776 15.58 34.16 -25.45
C THR A 776 14.69 34.42 -24.24
N LYS A 777 13.45 34.86 -24.46
CA LYS A 777 12.46 35.11 -23.43
C LYS A 777 11.14 34.44 -23.78
N THR A 778 10.44 33.97 -22.77
CA THR A 778 9.11 33.38 -22.90
C THR A 778 8.12 34.08 -21.97
N PRO A 779 6.87 34.34 -22.41
CA PRO A 779 5.86 34.95 -21.56
C PRO A 779 5.31 33.95 -20.54
N ILE A 780 5.00 34.46 -19.36
CA ILE A 780 4.22 33.84 -18.29
C ILE A 780 2.96 34.67 -18.09
N THR A 781 1.80 34.03 -18.06
CA THR A 781 0.54 34.64 -17.63
C THR A 781 0.29 34.26 -16.18
N ARG A 782 0.42 35.22 -15.27
CA ARG A 782 0.14 35.05 -13.83
C ARG A 782 -1.30 35.46 -13.54
N THR A 783 -2.09 34.56 -12.98
CA THR A 783 -3.50 34.76 -12.63
C THR A 783 -3.65 34.73 -11.11
N THR A 784 -4.06 35.84 -10.50
CA THR A 784 -4.54 35.88 -9.11
C THR A 784 -6.05 35.70 -9.12
N GLU A 785 -6.53 34.57 -8.61
CA GLU A 785 -7.94 34.21 -8.48
C GLU A 785 -8.63 35.07 -7.40
N ALA A 786 -9.97 35.03 -7.36
CA ALA A 786 -10.77 35.81 -6.42
C ALA A 786 -10.51 35.46 -4.94
N ASP A 787 -10.08 34.23 -4.66
CA ASP A 787 -9.70 33.73 -3.34
C ASP A 787 -8.26 34.09 -2.95
N GLY A 788 -7.53 34.81 -3.82
CA GLY A 788 -6.12 35.16 -3.64
C GLY A 788 -5.13 34.10 -4.14
N THR A 789 -5.60 32.99 -4.69
CA THR A 789 -4.74 31.93 -5.26
C THR A 789 -4.03 32.43 -6.51
N ILE A 790 -2.70 32.24 -6.60
CA ILE A 790 -1.92 32.67 -7.77
C ILE A 790 -1.55 31.46 -8.63
N LYS A 791 -1.75 31.52 -9.95
CA LYS A 791 -1.40 30.47 -10.92
C LYS A 791 -0.58 31.05 -12.07
N ASP A 792 0.47 30.37 -12.48
CA ASP A 792 1.33 30.77 -13.61
C ASP A 792 1.13 29.83 -14.81
N LEU A 793 0.95 30.40 -16.00
CA LEU A 793 0.92 29.66 -17.27
C LEU A 793 2.07 30.11 -18.17
N VAL A 794 3.00 29.22 -18.46
CA VAL A 794 4.16 29.46 -19.31
C VAL A 794 3.96 28.77 -20.66
N LYS A 795 4.12 29.53 -21.74
CA LYS A 795 3.95 29.00 -23.10
C LYS A 795 5.16 29.26 -23.96
N MET A 796 5.84 28.19 -24.36
CA MET A 796 6.98 28.26 -25.27
C MET A 796 6.51 27.92 -26.68
N SER A 797 6.27 28.95 -27.48
CA SER A 797 5.82 28.81 -28.87
C SER A 797 6.90 28.23 -29.78
N GLU A 798 6.51 27.79 -30.98
CA GLU A 798 7.44 27.30 -31.99
C GLU A 798 8.55 28.33 -32.31
N ALA A 799 8.18 29.61 -32.41
CA ALA A 799 9.13 30.69 -32.69
C ALA A 799 10.19 30.84 -31.59
N ILE A 800 9.76 30.77 -30.32
CA ILE A 800 10.66 30.85 -29.16
C ILE A 800 11.57 29.62 -29.11
N ALA A 801 11.03 28.44 -29.39
CA ALA A 801 11.82 27.20 -29.47
C ALA A 801 12.86 27.25 -30.58
N LYS A 802 12.48 27.68 -31.78
CA LYS A 802 13.38 27.85 -32.91
C LYS A 802 14.50 28.85 -32.61
N GLU A 803 14.17 30.01 -32.04
CA GLU A 803 15.16 31.01 -31.66
C GLU A 803 16.12 30.48 -30.58
N SER A 804 15.59 29.75 -29.59
CA SER A 804 16.39 29.10 -28.54
C SER A 804 17.42 28.13 -29.15
N VAL A 805 16.99 27.32 -30.12
CA VAL A 805 17.85 26.36 -30.84
C VAL A 805 18.91 27.08 -31.66
N GLU A 806 18.55 28.11 -32.42
CA GLU A 806 19.49 28.87 -33.25
C GLU A 806 20.59 29.54 -32.39
N LYS A 807 20.20 30.18 -31.28
CA LYS A 807 21.14 30.83 -30.37
C LYS A 807 21.96 29.83 -29.56
N ALA A 808 21.38 28.72 -29.12
CA ALA A 808 22.11 27.65 -28.44
C ALA A 808 23.19 27.06 -29.37
N LYS A 809 22.87 26.82 -30.66
CA LYS A 809 23.84 26.36 -31.66
C LYS A 809 24.98 27.36 -31.87
N GLN A 810 24.70 28.68 -31.93
CA GLN A 810 25.73 29.72 -32.04
C GLN A 810 26.67 29.75 -30.83
N LEU A 811 26.13 29.47 -29.64
CA LEU A 811 26.85 29.50 -28.37
C LEU A 811 27.42 28.13 -27.95
N ASN A 812 27.29 27.11 -28.81
CA ASN A 812 27.69 25.72 -28.53
C ASN A 812 27.07 25.16 -27.23
N MET A 813 25.77 25.40 -27.05
CA MET A 813 24.96 24.95 -25.93
C MET A 813 23.94 23.90 -26.38
N ASN A 814 23.55 23.02 -25.46
CA ASN A 814 22.63 21.91 -25.70
C ASN A 814 21.42 21.89 -24.75
N THR A 815 21.13 23.00 -24.05
CA THR A 815 20.00 23.08 -23.10
C THR A 815 19.25 24.40 -23.31
N ALA A 816 17.92 24.33 -23.28
CA ALA A 816 17.03 25.48 -23.12
C ALA A 816 16.33 25.37 -21.76
N ARG A 817 16.68 26.26 -20.83
CA ARG A 817 16.18 26.32 -19.45
C ARG A 817 15.19 27.46 -19.29
N ILE A 818 13.93 27.17 -19.06
CA ILE A 818 12.91 28.15 -18.68
C ILE A 818 13.02 28.41 -17.18
N VAL A 819 13.31 29.65 -16.77
CA VAL A 819 13.42 30.01 -15.35
C VAL A 819 12.17 30.77 -14.90
N ILE A 820 11.41 30.21 -13.95
CA ILE A 820 10.12 30.75 -13.48
C ILE A 820 10.31 31.28 -12.05
N PRO A 821 10.38 32.61 -11.84
CA PRO A 821 10.65 33.19 -10.54
C PRO A 821 9.40 33.24 -9.65
N ASP A 822 9.53 32.74 -8.41
CA ASP A 822 8.51 32.84 -7.36
C ASP A 822 9.14 33.08 -5.98
N ALA A 823 9.98 34.11 -5.86
CA ALA A 823 10.73 34.38 -4.62
C ALA A 823 9.86 34.60 -3.37
N LYS A 824 8.56 34.91 -3.53
CA LYS A 824 7.60 35.04 -2.43
C LYS A 824 6.83 33.75 -2.15
N ASP A 825 7.10 32.69 -2.91
CA ASP A 825 6.39 31.42 -2.88
C ASP A 825 4.87 31.59 -2.92
N ALA A 826 4.40 32.50 -3.76
CA ALA A 826 2.99 32.89 -3.82
C ALA A 826 2.21 32.07 -4.86
N VAL A 827 2.90 31.46 -5.84
CA VAL A 827 2.28 30.71 -6.94
C VAL A 827 1.88 29.31 -6.51
N SER A 828 0.58 29.03 -6.48
CA SER A 828 -0.02 27.76 -6.08
C SER A 828 -0.03 26.70 -7.18
N GLU A 829 0.08 27.10 -8.44
CA GLU A 829 0.15 26.19 -9.58
C GLU A 829 0.97 26.82 -10.71
N THR A 830 1.88 26.06 -11.31
CA THR A 830 2.62 26.47 -12.51
C THR A 830 2.37 25.46 -13.62
N ARG A 831 1.80 25.90 -14.73
CA ARG A 831 1.55 25.09 -15.93
C ARG A 831 2.47 25.54 -17.05
N ILE A 832 3.17 24.60 -17.68
CA ILE A 832 4.09 24.84 -18.80
C ILE A 832 3.54 24.09 -20.00
N GLU A 833 3.41 24.77 -21.14
CA GLU A 833 2.87 24.19 -22.38
C GLU A 833 3.81 24.48 -23.55
N LEU A 834 4.17 23.43 -24.28
CA LEU A 834 4.95 23.46 -25.50
C LEU A 834 4.12 22.77 -26.61
N PRO A 835 3.69 23.49 -27.64
CA PRO A 835 3.02 22.86 -28.78
C PRO A 835 3.95 21.86 -29.47
N LYS A 836 3.40 20.84 -30.10
CA LYS A 836 4.11 19.81 -30.88
C LYS A 836 5.17 20.40 -31.81
N ALA A 837 4.85 21.52 -32.46
CA ALA A 837 5.79 22.23 -33.33
C ALA A 837 7.03 22.74 -32.57
N ALA A 838 6.87 23.28 -31.36
CA ALA A 838 7.97 23.71 -30.49
C ALA A 838 8.81 22.53 -29.99
N VAL A 839 8.16 21.43 -29.58
CA VAL A 839 8.83 20.18 -29.20
C VAL A 839 9.69 19.66 -30.35
N LYS A 840 9.14 19.66 -31.57
CA LYS A 840 9.86 19.28 -32.78
C LYS A 840 11.08 20.19 -33.03
N GLN A 841 10.97 21.50 -32.84
CA GLN A 841 12.13 22.41 -32.98
C GLN A 841 13.24 22.05 -31.98
N LEU A 842 12.90 21.79 -30.72
CA LEU A 842 13.88 21.38 -29.69
C LEU A 842 14.55 20.04 -30.05
N ASN A 843 13.76 19.07 -30.53
CA ASN A 843 14.24 17.77 -30.99
C ASN A 843 15.19 17.89 -32.19
N ASP A 844 14.76 18.57 -33.26
CA ASP A 844 15.58 18.84 -34.46
C ASP A 844 16.83 19.67 -34.13
N GLY A 845 16.76 20.43 -33.03
CA GLY A 845 17.85 21.21 -32.46
C GLY A 845 18.88 20.41 -31.66
N GLY A 846 18.50 19.23 -31.15
CA GLY A 846 19.32 18.45 -30.22
C GLY A 846 19.46 19.09 -28.84
N LEU A 847 18.46 19.86 -28.39
CA LEU A 847 18.47 20.54 -27.08
C LEU A 847 17.75 19.70 -26.01
N ASN A 848 18.24 19.76 -24.78
CA ASN A 848 17.51 19.39 -23.58
C ASN A 848 16.54 20.52 -23.22
N LEU A 849 15.35 20.18 -22.71
CA LEU A 849 14.42 21.14 -22.12
C LEU A 849 14.56 21.09 -20.61
N GLU A 850 14.79 22.23 -19.97
CA GLU A 850 14.80 22.33 -18.52
C GLU A 850 13.78 23.37 -18.05
N ILE A 851 13.01 23.05 -17.02
CA ILE A 851 12.01 23.94 -16.41
C ILE A 851 12.43 24.12 -14.96
N SER A 852 12.87 25.32 -14.61
CA SER A 852 13.31 25.67 -13.26
C SER A 852 12.23 26.49 -12.58
N THR A 853 11.51 25.89 -11.64
CA THR A 853 10.61 26.59 -10.71
C THR A 853 11.27 26.67 -9.33
N GLU A 854 10.65 27.42 -8.43
CA GLU A 854 11.11 27.50 -7.04
C GLU A 854 10.94 26.19 -6.24
N ASN A 855 10.00 25.33 -6.63
CA ASN A 855 9.68 24.10 -5.89
C ASN A 855 10.23 22.83 -6.55
N ALA A 856 10.54 22.86 -7.86
CA ALA A 856 11.11 21.76 -8.60
C ALA A 856 11.84 22.22 -9.86
N ILE A 857 12.89 21.50 -10.24
CA ILE A 857 13.54 21.60 -11.56
C ILE A 857 13.25 20.32 -12.34
N ILE A 858 12.77 20.47 -13.56
CA ILE A 858 12.39 19.37 -14.46
C ILE A 858 13.31 19.41 -15.67
N SER A 859 14.12 18.38 -15.88
CA SER A 859 15.05 18.26 -17.01
C SER A 859 14.63 17.11 -17.92
N VAL A 860 14.12 17.45 -19.09
CA VAL A 860 13.72 16.52 -20.16
C VAL A 860 14.89 16.38 -21.15
N PRO A 861 15.59 15.23 -21.17
CA PRO A 861 16.74 15.04 -22.04
C PRO A 861 16.31 14.87 -23.49
N THR A 862 17.19 15.19 -24.44
CA THR A 862 16.91 15.08 -25.88
C THR A 862 16.39 13.70 -26.30
N LYS A 863 16.89 12.61 -25.69
CA LYS A 863 16.41 11.24 -25.94
C LYS A 863 14.93 11.02 -25.59
N SER A 864 14.42 11.74 -24.60
CA SER A 864 13.03 11.65 -24.14
C SER A 864 12.11 12.54 -24.97
N ILE A 865 12.65 13.63 -25.52
CA ILE A 865 11.98 14.47 -26.53
C ILE A 865 11.91 13.73 -27.88
N ALA A 866 12.94 12.94 -28.20
CA ALA A 866 13.01 12.15 -29.43
C ALA A 866 11.87 11.12 -29.45
N GLY A 867 11.02 11.20 -30.49
CA GLY A 867 9.85 10.34 -30.65
C GLY A 867 8.57 10.83 -29.95
N PHE A 868 8.63 11.96 -29.24
CA PHE A 868 7.44 12.60 -28.65
C PHE A 868 6.75 13.51 -29.68
N ASP A 869 5.65 13.04 -30.27
CA ASP A 869 4.99 13.67 -31.43
C ASP A 869 3.65 14.36 -31.10
N GLN A 870 3.53 14.91 -29.88
CA GLN A 870 2.33 15.59 -29.38
C GLN A 870 2.70 16.88 -28.63
N ASP A 871 1.70 17.69 -28.27
CA ASP A 871 1.89 18.84 -27.39
C ASP A 871 2.43 18.36 -26.05
N LEU A 872 3.42 19.04 -25.49
CA LEU A 872 4.03 18.70 -24.21
C LEU A 872 3.52 19.64 -23.13
N TYR A 873 3.05 19.11 -22.00
CA TYR A 873 2.73 19.94 -20.83
C TYR A 873 3.36 19.43 -19.55
N PHE A 874 3.63 20.34 -18.61
CA PHE A 874 3.91 20.05 -17.21
C PHE A 874 3.01 20.90 -16.33
N ARG A 875 2.37 20.31 -15.33
CA ARG A 875 1.60 21.01 -14.29
C ARG A 875 2.27 20.72 -12.95
N VAL A 876 2.72 21.77 -12.27
CA VAL A 876 3.47 21.69 -11.01
C VAL A 876 2.64 22.37 -9.92
N VAL A 877 2.25 21.60 -8.90
CA VAL A 877 1.39 22.03 -7.79
C VAL A 877 2.12 21.76 -6.46
N PRO A 878 2.71 22.77 -5.81
CA PRO A 878 3.26 22.62 -4.46
C PRO A 878 2.13 22.48 -3.42
N LEU A 879 2.23 21.51 -2.52
CA LEU A 879 1.25 21.31 -1.45
C LEU A 879 1.46 22.33 -0.32
N LYS A 880 0.77 23.48 -0.44
CA LYS A 880 0.92 24.62 0.48
C LYS A 880 0.10 24.51 1.76
N LYS A 881 -1.02 23.77 1.76
CA LYS A 881 -1.87 23.65 2.95
C LYS A 881 -1.25 22.68 3.97
N GLU A 882 -1.23 23.09 5.23
CA GLU A 882 -0.67 22.30 6.33
C GLU A 882 -1.42 20.97 6.54
N SER A 883 -2.74 20.95 6.32
CA SER A 883 -3.54 19.72 6.43
C SER A 883 -3.14 18.67 5.39
N GLU A 884 -3.02 19.08 4.12
CA GLU A 884 -2.62 18.20 3.01
C GLU A 884 -1.18 17.69 3.20
N ARG A 885 -0.28 18.55 3.71
CA ARG A 885 1.08 18.13 4.09
C ARG A 885 1.09 17.05 5.17
N LYS A 886 0.29 17.22 6.23
CA LYS A 886 0.21 16.25 7.32
C LYS A 886 -0.37 14.91 6.87
N GLU A 887 -1.33 14.92 5.96
CA GLU A 887 -1.87 13.69 5.38
C GLU A 887 -0.80 12.91 4.60
N VAL A 888 -0.02 13.59 3.75
CA VAL A 888 1.10 12.97 3.03
C VAL A 888 2.16 12.43 4.00
N GLU A 889 2.47 13.19 5.05
CA GLU A 889 3.43 12.78 6.09
C GLU A 889 2.94 11.53 6.86
N GLU A 890 1.68 11.50 7.29
CA GLU A 890 1.10 10.36 8.00
C GLU A 890 0.98 9.12 7.10
N ARG A 891 0.74 9.30 5.80
CA ARG A 891 0.79 8.20 4.83
C ARG A 891 2.21 7.65 4.68
N ALA A 892 3.21 8.51 4.53
CA ALA A 892 4.62 8.11 4.44
C ALA A 892 5.08 7.35 5.72
N LYS A 893 4.63 7.75 6.91
CA LYS A 893 4.94 7.05 8.18
C LYS A 893 4.33 5.63 8.26
N LYS A 894 3.14 5.43 7.70
CA LYS A 894 2.40 4.16 7.77
C LYS A 894 2.72 3.21 6.62
N GLU A 895 3.58 3.63 5.69
CA GLU A 895 3.84 2.88 4.48
C GLU A 895 4.66 1.60 4.75
N GLN A 896 4.15 0.45 4.29
CA GLN A 896 4.80 -0.85 4.50
C GLN A 896 6.21 -0.89 3.90
N LEU A 897 6.44 -0.23 2.77
CA LEU A 897 7.77 -0.13 2.14
C LEU A 897 8.82 0.50 3.08
N ILE A 898 8.46 1.57 3.80
CA ILE A 898 9.37 2.26 4.73
C ILE A 898 9.52 1.45 6.02
N GLN A 899 8.45 0.82 6.50
CA GLN A 899 8.46 -0.05 7.68
C GLN A 899 9.26 -1.35 7.46
N GLN A 900 9.33 -1.87 6.24
CA GLN A 900 10.15 -3.04 5.88
C GLN A 900 11.64 -2.72 5.83
N ILE A 901 12.02 -1.51 5.42
CA ILE A 901 13.43 -1.07 5.31
C ILE A 901 14.00 -0.73 6.70
N THR A 902 13.19 -0.11 7.54
CA THR A 902 13.55 0.29 8.91
C THR A 902 12.30 0.18 9.81
N PRO A 903 12.09 -0.95 10.50
CA PRO A 903 10.94 -1.10 11.39
C PRO A 903 10.98 -0.08 12.53
N ASN A 904 9.88 0.62 12.80
CA ASN A 904 9.73 1.63 13.86
C ASN A 904 10.60 2.91 13.73
N SER A 905 11.11 3.24 12.53
CA SER A 905 11.90 4.46 12.33
C SER A 905 11.05 5.73 12.26
N ASN A 906 11.61 6.85 12.72
CA ASN A 906 10.99 8.15 12.53
C ASN A 906 11.18 8.59 11.08
N VAL A 907 10.06 8.85 10.40
CA VAL A 907 10.03 9.47 9.08
C VAL A 907 9.70 10.94 9.26
N LYS A 908 10.58 11.82 8.75
CA LYS A 908 10.39 13.27 8.80
C LYS A 908 10.41 13.86 7.40
N VAL A 909 9.37 14.60 7.04
CA VAL A 909 9.34 15.37 5.78
C VAL A 909 10.28 16.57 5.91
N LEU A 910 11.26 16.70 5.01
CA LEU A 910 12.21 17.82 5.00
C LEU A 910 11.70 18.99 4.17
N ALA A 911 11.15 18.72 3.00
CA ALA A 911 10.69 19.77 2.09
C ALA A 911 9.21 19.57 1.74
N ARG A 912 8.60 20.63 1.23
CA ARG A 912 7.18 20.60 0.87
C ARG A 912 6.95 19.62 -0.28
N PRO A 913 5.95 18.74 -0.19
CA PRO A 913 5.58 17.87 -1.30
C PRO A 913 5.19 18.70 -2.53
N VAL A 914 5.50 18.16 -3.70
CA VAL A 914 5.14 18.76 -5.00
C VAL A 914 4.48 17.70 -5.85
N GLU A 915 3.29 17.99 -6.33
CA GLU A 915 2.60 17.20 -7.35
C GLU A 915 3.03 17.71 -8.73
N ILE A 916 3.47 16.79 -9.59
CA ILE A 916 3.84 17.11 -10.97
C ILE A 916 3.05 16.17 -11.88
N GLU A 917 2.30 16.74 -12.83
CA GLU A 917 1.59 16.01 -13.86
C GLU A 917 2.13 16.37 -15.25
N THR A 918 2.14 15.40 -16.16
CA THR A 918 2.55 15.58 -17.55
C THR A 918 2.00 14.44 -18.41
N ASN A 919 1.93 14.67 -19.72
CA ASN A 919 1.71 13.64 -20.71
C ASN A 919 2.99 12.94 -21.19
N MET A 920 4.15 13.19 -20.59
CA MET A 920 5.39 12.41 -20.80
C MET A 920 5.46 11.13 -19.97
N GLN A 921 4.38 10.36 -19.91
CA GLN A 921 4.39 9.07 -19.21
C GLN A 921 5.29 8.07 -19.96
N SER A 922 6.06 7.26 -19.23
CA SER A 922 6.98 6.26 -19.78
C SER A 922 8.21 6.80 -20.54
N HIS A 923 8.49 8.10 -20.43
CA HIS A 923 9.73 8.72 -20.89
C HIS A 923 10.58 9.17 -19.69
N GLU A 924 11.89 8.97 -19.74
CA GLU A 924 12.76 9.35 -18.63
C GLU A 924 12.88 10.87 -18.50
N VAL A 925 12.60 11.40 -17.32
CA VAL A 925 12.77 12.81 -16.98
C VAL A 925 13.52 12.91 -15.67
N THR A 926 14.46 13.86 -15.58
CA THR A 926 15.22 14.09 -14.36
C THR A 926 14.58 15.21 -13.57
N LEU A 927 14.20 14.93 -12.34
CA LEU A 927 13.66 15.90 -11.39
C LEU A 927 14.75 16.30 -10.40
N THR A 928 14.79 17.57 -10.02
CA THR A 928 15.59 18.04 -8.88
C THR A 928 14.71 18.81 -7.92
N LEU A 929 14.62 18.35 -6.67
CA LEU A 929 13.86 19.01 -5.62
C LEU A 929 14.81 19.83 -4.72
N PRO A 930 14.66 21.16 -4.64
CA PRO A 930 15.50 22.01 -3.80
C PRO A 930 15.35 21.70 -2.30
N LEU A 931 16.47 21.62 -1.58
CA LEU A 931 16.47 21.40 -0.12
C LEU A 931 16.31 22.70 0.67
N ARG A 932 16.87 23.80 0.19
CA ARG A 932 16.76 25.13 0.84
C ARG A 932 17.10 25.07 2.35
N ASP A 933 16.33 25.77 3.18
CA ASP A 933 16.52 25.84 4.65
C ASP A 933 16.00 24.62 5.41
N SER A 934 15.62 23.53 4.72
CA SER A 934 15.07 22.33 5.38
C SER A 934 16.10 21.52 6.18
N LEU A 935 17.39 21.69 5.85
CA LEU A 935 18.47 20.94 6.49
C LEU A 935 18.90 21.60 7.80
N PRO A 936 19.29 20.79 8.81
CA PRO A 936 19.91 21.31 10.02
C PRO A 936 21.13 22.19 9.72
N THR A 937 21.35 23.21 10.53
CA THR A 937 22.53 24.09 10.48
C THR A 937 23.75 23.48 11.17
N ASP A 938 23.53 22.57 12.11
CA ASP A 938 24.60 21.81 12.77
C ASP A 938 25.27 20.84 11.77
N PRO A 939 26.60 20.86 11.61
CA PRO A 939 27.29 20.03 10.62
C PRO A 939 27.07 18.53 10.77
N ALA A 940 26.98 18.02 12.01
CA ALA A 940 26.81 16.59 12.26
C ALA A 940 25.36 16.15 11.99
N ALA A 941 24.38 16.90 12.49
CA ALA A 941 22.97 16.65 12.21
C ALA A 941 22.63 16.85 10.73
N ARG A 942 23.26 17.82 10.06
CA ARG A 942 23.14 18.02 8.61
C ARG A 942 23.64 16.82 7.85
N GLN A 943 24.83 16.33 8.19
CA GLN A 943 25.42 15.16 7.56
C GLN A 943 24.53 13.92 7.79
N GLN A 944 24.02 13.73 9.01
CA GLN A 944 23.11 12.62 9.31
C GLN A 944 21.78 12.70 8.55
N ALA A 945 21.23 13.91 8.38
CA ALA A 945 20.01 14.12 7.58
C ALA A 945 20.26 13.79 6.11
N LEU A 946 21.38 14.26 5.53
CA LEU A 946 21.76 13.97 4.15
C LEU A 946 22.00 12.47 3.91
N GLU A 947 22.58 11.78 4.90
CA GLU A 947 22.83 10.34 4.83
C GLU A 947 21.55 9.50 4.81
N ASN A 948 20.47 10.00 5.40
CA ASN A 948 19.20 9.29 5.55
C ASN A 948 18.08 9.88 4.68
N LEU A 949 18.45 10.70 3.68
CA LEU A 949 17.53 11.42 2.82
C LEU A 949 17.06 10.55 1.64
N ALA A 950 15.76 10.60 1.37
CA ALA A 950 15.12 9.94 0.24
C ALA A 950 13.96 10.78 -0.31
N VAL A 951 13.49 10.39 -1.49
CA VAL A 951 12.29 10.92 -2.15
C VAL A 951 11.24 9.82 -2.13
N TYR A 952 10.16 10.06 -1.39
CA TYR A 952 8.97 9.23 -1.38
C TYR A 952 8.03 9.68 -2.50
N ILE A 953 7.58 8.74 -3.33
CA ILE A 953 6.79 8.98 -4.53
C ILE A 953 5.48 8.20 -4.40
N GLU A 954 4.35 8.89 -4.52
CA GLU A 954 3.01 8.30 -4.55
C GLU A 954 2.44 8.42 -5.96
N HIS A 955 2.32 7.30 -6.69
CA HIS A 955 1.80 7.27 -8.05
C HIS A 955 0.28 7.35 -8.12
N SER A 956 -0.24 7.88 -9.24
CA SER A 956 -1.69 8.00 -9.47
C SER A 956 -2.40 6.64 -9.63
N ASP A 957 -1.65 5.58 -9.94
CA ASP A 957 -2.12 4.18 -10.00
C ASP A 957 -2.14 3.49 -8.62
N GLY A 958 -1.79 4.21 -7.55
CA GLY A 958 -1.71 3.71 -6.18
C GLY A 958 -0.38 3.04 -5.81
N THR A 959 0.54 2.86 -6.77
CA THR A 959 1.89 2.34 -6.49
C THR A 959 2.77 3.39 -5.80
N LYS A 960 3.76 2.95 -5.02
CA LYS A 960 4.59 3.84 -4.20
C LYS A 960 6.05 3.44 -4.28
N GLU A 961 6.94 4.43 -4.27
CA GLU A 961 8.38 4.23 -4.38
C GLU A 961 9.14 5.08 -3.37
N LEU A 962 10.34 4.63 -3.00
CA LEU A 962 11.29 5.36 -2.19
C LEU A 962 12.64 5.36 -2.90
N ILE A 963 13.09 6.53 -3.37
CA ILE A 963 14.31 6.68 -4.18
C ILE A 963 15.31 7.57 -3.44
N GLN A 964 16.56 7.15 -3.32
CA GLN A 964 17.64 8.05 -2.91
C GLN A 964 18.15 8.84 -4.12
N GLY A 965 17.87 10.15 -4.13
CA GLY A 965 18.41 11.02 -5.16
C GLY A 965 19.84 11.49 -4.85
N LYS A 966 20.50 12.05 -5.85
CA LYS A 966 21.85 12.59 -5.80
C LYS A 966 21.82 14.04 -5.31
N LEU A 967 22.64 14.36 -4.31
CA LEU A 967 22.85 15.75 -3.91
C LEU A 967 23.56 16.53 -5.02
N VAL A 968 22.93 17.60 -5.49
CA VAL A 968 23.47 18.50 -6.53
C VAL A 968 23.44 19.95 -6.07
N LYS A 969 24.37 20.74 -6.61
CA LYS A 969 24.35 22.20 -6.46
C LYS A 969 23.54 22.83 -7.59
N LEU A 970 22.60 23.68 -7.21
CA LEU A 970 21.75 24.44 -8.11
C LEU A 970 22.46 25.71 -8.61
N SER A 971 21.90 26.33 -9.65
CA SER A 971 22.47 27.52 -10.30
C SER A 971 22.59 28.75 -9.38
N ASP A 972 21.78 28.80 -8.32
CA ASP A 972 21.83 29.83 -7.27
C ASP A 972 22.77 29.46 -6.10
N SER A 973 23.58 28.40 -6.25
CA SER A 973 24.44 27.80 -5.22
C SER A 973 23.71 27.10 -4.07
N SER A 974 22.37 26.99 -4.11
CA SER A 974 21.63 26.16 -3.17
C SER A 974 21.79 24.66 -3.48
N GLU A 975 21.36 23.80 -2.57
CA GLU A 975 21.45 22.35 -2.72
C GLU A 975 20.08 21.75 -3.05
N GLY A 976 20.07 20.71 -3.88
CA GLY A 976 18.86 19.96 -4.24
C GLY A 976 19.14 18.47 -4.42
N ILE A 977 18.08 17.68 -4.47
CA ILE A 977 18.14 16.24 -4.70
C ILE A 977 17.66 15.92 -6.11
N GLU A 978 18.57 15.43 -6.94
CA GLU A 978 18.38 15.04 -8.34
C GLU A 978 18.07 13.54 -8.45
N PHE A 979 17.01 13.17 -9.16
CA PHE A 979 16.61 11.78 -9.39
C PHE A 979 15.86 11.65 -10.72
N THR A 980 15.87 10.47 -11.32
CA THR A 980 15.22 10.20 -12.60
C THR A 980 13.93 9.44 -12.39
N VAL A 981 12.87 9.84 -13.09
CA VAL A 981 11.55 9.21 -13.05
C VAL A 981 11.03 8.98 -14.45
N ASN A 982 10.13 8.01 -14.61
CA ASN A 982 9.38 7.76 -15.84
C ASN A 982 7.85 7.76 -15.62
N LYS A 983 7.42 8.01 -14.37
CA LYS A 983 6.05 8.22 -13.92
C LYS A 983 6.00 9.50 -13.09
N PHE A 984 4.94 10.29 -13.25
CA PHE A 984 4.82 11.62 -12.67
C PHE A 984 3.67 11.68 -11.69
N SER A 985 3.94 12.16 -10.47
CA SER A 985 3.00 12.03 -9.35
C SER A 985 3.32 13.01 -8.22
N THR A 986 3.03 12.65 -6.96
CA THR A 986 3.41 13.45 -5.79
C THR A 986 4.78 13.04 -5.27
N PHE A 987 5.70 14.01 -5.18
CA PHE A 987 7.08 13.81 -4.73
C PHE A 987 7.31 14.47 -3.37
N THR A 988 7.81 13.70 -2.40
CA THR A 988 8.04 14.16 -1.03
C THR A 988 9.45 13.86 -0.56
N LEU A 989 10.21 14.88 -0.14
CA LEU A 989 11.53 14.68 0.46
C LEU A 989 11.39 14.26 1.93
N VAL A 990 11.91 13.08 2.27
CA VAL A 990 11.83 12.49 3.61
C VAL A 990 13.22 12.12 4.14
N VAL A 991 13.42 12.28 5.44
CA VAL A 991 14.51 11.66 6.19
C VAL A 991 13.95 10.45 6.91
N VAL A 992 14.58 9.30 6.70
CA VAL A 992 14.19 8.02 7.31
C VAL A 992 15.33 7.56 8.21
N ASP A 993 15.14 7.65 9.52
CA ASP A 993 16.18 7.29 10.48
C ASP A 993 16.67 5.85 10.26
N GLY A 994 17.99 5.69 10.09
CA GLY A 994 18.62 4.37 9.89
C GLY A 994 18.70 3.90 8.44
N LEU A 995 18.25 4.68 7.46
CA LEU A 995 18.29 4.34 6.03
C LEU A 995 19.70 4.05 5.51
N LYS A 996 20.73 4.77 5.97
CA LYS A 996 22.14 4.44 5.61
C LYS A 996 22.68 3.23 6.38
N ALA A 997 22.23 3.03 7.62
CA ALA A 997 22.69 1.93 8.46
C ALA A 997 22.12 0.56 8.01
N SER A 998 20.96 0.55 7.34
CA SER A 998 20.39 -0.64 6.69
C SER A 998 21.05 -0.98 5.36
N GLN A 999 21.86 -0.08 4.78
CA GLN A 999 22.70 -0.28 3.59
C GLN A 999 24.10 -0.74 4.03
N GLY A 1000 24.26 -2.02 4.37
CA GLY A 1000 25.55 -2.58 4.79
C GLY A 1000 26.66 -2.42 3.72
N SER A 1001 27.93 -2.56 4.10
CA SER A 1001 29.01 -2.80 3.12
C SER A 1001 28.74 -4.14 2.45
N HIS A 1002 28.61 -4.12 1.12
CA HIS A 1002 28.29 -5.31 0.32
C HIS A 1002 29.48 -5.66 -0.58
N ASN A 1003 29.81 -6.95 -0.67
CA ASN A 1003 30.85 -7.40 -1.61
C ASN A 1003 30.41 -7.19 -3.07
N PRO A 1004 31.32 -6.82 -3.99
CA PRO A 1004 30.99 -6.70 -5.40
C PRO A 1004 30.59 -8.06 -5.97
N TYR A 1005 29.48 -8.10 -6.70
CA TYR A 1005 28.99 -9.34 -7.32
C TYR A 1005 29.33 -9.45 -8.80
N ILE A 1006 29.78 -8.36 -9.43
CA ILE A 1006 30.20 -8.34 -10.82
C ILE A 1006 31.58 -7.71 -10.95
N ASN A 1007 32.37 -8.21 -11.90
CA ASN A 1007 33.64 -7.63 -12.32
C ASN A 1007 33.56 -7.25 -13.81
N GLY A 1008 34.34 -6.25 -14.20
CA GLY A 1008 34.59 -5.91 -15.60
C GLY A 1008 35.62 -6.84 -16.27
N PHE A 1009 35.80 -6.65 -17.56
CA PHE A 1009 36.83 -7.29 -18.39
C PHE A 1009 38.05 -6.40 -18.47
N GLY A 1010 38.86 -6.38 -17.40
CA GLY A 1010 39.94 -5.42 -17.27
C GLY A 1010 39.37 -4.03 -16.97
N ALA A 1011 39.65 -3.05 -17.84
CA ALA A 1011 39.17 -1.67 -17.67
C ALA A 1011 37.73 -1.43 -18.17
N ASP A 1012 37.17 -2.39 -18.93
CA ASP A 1012 35.86 -2.26 -19.57
C ASP A 1012 34.79 -3.05 -18.81
N PHE A 1013 33.60 -2.48 -18.64
CA PHE A 1013 32.43 -3.16 -18.11
C PHE A 1013 31.66 -3.94 -19.19
N ARG A 1014 31.61 -3.41 -20.41
CA ARG A 1014 30.81 -3.84 -21.57
C ARG A 1014 29.30 -3.81 -21.30
N PRO A 1015 28.69 -2.63 -21.05
CA PRO A 1015 27.30 -2.51 -20.60
C PRO A 1015 26.27 -3.09 -21.58
N ASP A 1016 26.51 -2.96 -22.88
CA ASP A 1016 25.59 -3.42 -23.94
C ASP A 1016 25.81 -4.89 -24.37
N ALA A 1017 26.83 -5.57 -23.83
CA ALA A 1017 27.05 -6.97 -24.13
C ALA A 1017 26.00 -7.85 -23.44
N PHE A 1018 25.50 -8.87 -24.13
CA PHE A 1018 24.55 -9.82 -23.54
C PHE A 1018 25.20 -10.66 -22.44
N VAL A 1019 24.47 -10.88 -21.35
CA VAL A 1019 24.93 -11.70 -20.21
C VAL A 1019 24.80 -13.18 -20.53
N THR A 1020 25.86 -13.96 -20.28
CA THR A 1020 25.79 -15.43 -20.41
C THR A 1020 25.22 -16.08 -19.15
N ARG A 1021 24.66 -17.28 -19.29
CA ARG A 1021 24.13 -18.05 -18.15
C ARG A 1021 25.19 -18.36 -17.10
N ALA A 1022 26.44 -18.64 -17.51
CA ALA A 1022 27.58 -18.80 -16.59
C ALA A 1022 27.90 -17.50 -15.82
N GLN A 1023 27.84 -16.34 -16.48
CA GLN A 1023 28.02 -15.04 -15.81
C GLN A 1023 26.90 -14.76 -14.81
N MET A 1024 25.65 -15.08 -15.17
CA MET A 1024 24.51 -14.93 -14.25
C MET A 1024 24.67 -15.82 -13.01
N ALA A 1025 25.05 -17.09 -13.19
CA ALA A 1025 25.31 -18.00 -12.07
C ALA A 1025 26.36 -17.42 -11.10
N ALA A 1026 27.49 -16.94 -11.64
CA ALA A 1026 28.55 -16.33 -10.84
C ALA A 1026 28.13 -15.02 -10.13
N MET A 1027 27.19 -14.26 -10.68
CA MET A 1027 26.66 -13.04 -10.04
C MET A 1027 25.71 -13.38 -8.87
N LEU A 1028 24.88 -14.40 -9.03
CA LEU A 1028 23.94 -14.86 -8.02
C LEU A 1028 24.66 -15.51 -6.83
N THR A 1029 25.62 -16.41 -7.08
CA THR A 1029 26.32 -17.14 -6.02
C THR A 1029 27.13 -16.26 -5.09
N ARG A 1030 27.62 -15.12 -5.57
CA ARG A 1030 28.34 -14.12 -4.75
C ARG A 1030 27.46 -13.41 -3.72
N ASN A 1031 26.13 -13.52 -3.85
CA ASN A 1031 25.16 -12.99 -2.91
C ASN A 1031 24.40 -14.08 -2.14
N LEU A 1032 24.79 -15.35 -2.28
CA LEU A 1032 24.24 -16.43 -1.45
C LEU A 1032 24.97 -16.49 -0.10
N THR A 1033 24.23 -16.81 0.96
CA THR A 1033 24.81 -17.11 2.28
C THR A 1033 25.53 -18.45 2.23
N ASP A 1034 26.58 -18.63 3.04
CA ASP A 1034 27.36 -19.88 3.06
C ASP A 1034 26.50 -21.10 3.43
N GLU A 1035 25.41 -20.91 4.18
CA GLU A 1035 24.43 -21.95 4.54
C GLU A 1035 23.57 -22.39 3.34
N ALA A 1036 23.15 -21.46 2.47
CA ALA A 1036 22.36 -21.76 1.27
C ALA A 1036 23.15 -22.57 0.22
N GLY A 1037 24.48 -22.56 0.29
CA GLY A 1037 25.37 -23.35 -0.57
C GLY A 1037 25.62 -24.79 -0.11
N THR A 1038 25.08 -25.20 1.05
CA THR A 1038 25.32 -26.54 1.64
C THR A 1038 24.13 -27.50 1.56
N ALA A 1039 22.99 -27.05 1.00
CA ALA A 1039 21.82 -27.90 0.78
C ALA A 1039 22.10 -28.93 -0.34
N SER A 1040 22.55 -30.13 0.04
CA SER A 1040 22.79 -31.24 -0.87
C SER A 1040 21.57 -32.17 -0.96
N ALA A 1041 21.02 -32.32 -2.17
CA ALA A 1041 20.29 -33.55 -2.54
C ALA A 1041 20.27 -33.89 -4.05
N ASN A 1042 20.48 -32.95 -5.01
CA ASN A 1042 20.36 -33.26 -6.44
C ASN A 1042 21.31 -32.44 -7.36
N ALA A 1043 22.63 -32.42 -7.12
CA ALA A 1043 23.56 -31.80 -8.07
C ALA A 1043 23.57 -32.58 -9.40
N VAL A 1044 23.13 -31.96 -10.50
CA VAL A 1044 23.10 -32.58 -11.84
C VAL A 1044 24.35 -32.16 -12.60
N ASN A 1045 25.22 -33.12 -12.94
CA ASN A 1045 26.37 -32.86 -13.79
C ASN A 1045 25.92 -32.68 -15.25
N TYR A 1046 26.02 -31.45 -15.76
CA TYR A 1046 25.70 -31.14 -17.15
C TYR A 1046 26.85 -31.53 -18.10
N ALA A 1047 26.52 -32.18 -19.21
CA ALA A 1047 27.51 -32.68 -20.18
C ALA A 1047 28.30 -31.56 -20.89
N ASP A 1048 27.73 -30.36 -20.94
CA ASP A 1048 28.32 -29.17 -21.56
C ASP A 1048 29.05 -28.25 -20.57
N VAL A 1049 29.19 -28.66 -19.31
CA VAL A 1049 29.97 -27.96 -18.28
C VAL A 1049 31.13 -28.84 -17.85
N ALA A 1050 32.30 -28.62 -18.44
CA ALA A 1050 33.52 -29.33 -18.02
C ALA A 1050 33.89 -28.96 -16.57
N ALA A 1051 34.44 -29.90 -15.80
CA ALA A 1051 34.89 -29.65 -14.43
C ALA A 1051 35.97 -28.53 -14.33
N THR A 1052 36.67 -28.25 -15.43
CA THR A 1052 37.65 -27.16 -15.54
C THR A 1052 37.05 -25.83 -16.00
N HIS A 1053 35.74 -25.77 -16.25
CA HIS A 1053 35.07 -24.54 -16.64
C HIS A 1053 35.12 -23.52 -15.50
N TRP A 1054 35.42 -22.26 -15.79
CA TRP A 1054 35.67 -21.23 -14.75
C TRP A 1054 34.45 -21.01 -13.82
N ALA A 1055 33.23 -21.19 -14.34
CA ALA A 1055 31.98 -21.07 -13.61
C ALA A 1055 31.41 -22.41 -13.10
N ALA A 1056 32.13 -23.53 -13.22
CA ALA A 1056 31.59 -24.85 -12.88
C ALA A 1056 31.05 -24.90 -11.44
N SER A 1057 31.82 -24.38 -10.48
CA SER A 1057 31.40 -24.33 -9.07
C SER A 1057 30.23 -23.36 -8.83
N ASP A 1058 30.18 -22.24 -9.55
CA ASP A 1058 29.08 -21.28 -9.42
C ASP A 1058 27.76 -21.84 -9.98
N ILE A 1059 27.85 -22.56 -11.10
CA ILE A 1059 26.70 -23.24 -11.71
C ILE A 1059 26.16 -24.32 -10.75
N GLU A 1060 27.04 -25.13 -10.18
CA GLU A 1060 26.68 -26.16 -9.21
C GLU A 1060 26.00 -25.57 -7.96
N LYS A 1061 26.52 -24.46 -7.43
CA LYS A 1061 25.93 -23.77 -6.27
C LYS A 1061 24.57 -23.15 -6.59
N ALA A 1062 24.45 -22.43 -7.71
CA ALA A 1062 23.18 -21.81 -8.11
C ALA A 1062 22.09 -22.86 -8.39
N GLN A 1063 22.50 -24.04 -8.86
CA GLN A 1063 21.61 -25.18 -9.08
C GLN A 1063 21.21 -25.88 -7.78
N SER A 1064 22.16 -26.08 -6.86
CA SER A 1064 21.88 -26.66 -5.55
C SER A 1064 20.97 -25.78 -4.70
N ALA A 1065 21.09 -24.46 -4.85
CA ALA A 1065 20.18 -23.48 -4.24
C ALA A 1065 18.78 -23.43 -4.91
N GLY A 1066 18.55 -24.15 -6.01
CA GLY A 1066 17.27 -24.16 -6.73
C GLY A 1066 16.99 -22.89 -7.56
N ILE A 1067 17.94 -21.95 -7.63
CA ILE A 1067 17.76 -20.66 -8.31
C ILE A 1067 17.92 -20.80 -9.83
N MET A 1068 18.91 -21.58 -10.28
CA MET A 1068 19.18 -21.81 -11.71
C MET A 1068 19.18 -23.29 -12.06
N ASN A 1069 18.28 -23.70 -12.96
CA ASN A 1069 18.28 -25.05 -13.53
C ASN A 1069 18.89 -25.07 -14.94
N GLY A 1070 19.32 -26.24 -15.39
CA GLY A 1070 19.70 -26.51 -16.77
C GLY A 1070 18.55 -26.31 -17.75
N MET A 1071 18.89 -26.12 -19.03
CA MET A 1071 17.93 -26.01 -20.12
C MET A 1071 17.17 -27.32 -20.35
N ASN A 1072 17.80 -28.44 -20.01
CA ASN A 1072 17.23 -29.77 -19.94
C ASN A 1072 18.03 -30.62 -18.94
N ALA A 1073 17.69 -31.91 -18.81
CA ALA A 1073 18.33 -32.84 -17.87
C ALA A 1073 19.85 -33.01 -18.06
N THR A 1074 20.41 -32.66 -19.22
CA THR A 1074 21.83 -32.91 -19.56
C THR A 1074 22.62 -31.66 -19.97
N GLN A 1075 21.95 -30.52 -20.16
CA GLN A 1075 22.56 -29.32 -20.74
C GLN A 1075 22.27 -28.07 -19.91
N PHE A 1076 23.32 -27.32 -19.56
CA PHE A 1076 23.20 -26.03 -18.89
C PHE A 1076 23.24 -24.83 -19.84
N ALA A 1077 23.95 -24.95 -20.96
CA ALA A 1077 24.29 -23.89 -21.91
C ALA A 1077 25.05 -22.71 -21.27
N PRO A 1078 26.25 -22.92 -20.69
CA PRO A 1078 26.98 -21.90 -19.92
C PRO A 1078 27.29 -20.62 -20.71
N GLU A 1079 27.59 -20.75 -22.00
CA GLU A 1079 27.92 -19.62 -22.89
C GLU A 1079 26.70 -19.04 -23.61
N GLY A 1080 25.50 -19.60 -23.38
CA GLY A 1080 24.26 -19.07 -23.93
C GLY A 1080 23.86 -17.77 -23.25
N SER A 1081 23.37 -16.78 -24.02
CA SER A 1081 22.82 -15.54 -23.46
C SER A 1081 21.52 -15.81 -22.71
N ILE A 1082 21.31 -15.11 -21.60
CA ILE A 1082 20.07 -15.24 -20.82
C ILE A 1082 18.93 -14.44 -21.45
N THR A 1083 17.73 -15.01 -21.45
CA THR A 1083 16.52 -14.33 -21.92
C THR A 1083 15.77 -13.62 -20.79
N ARG A 1084 14.87 -12.70 -21.15
CA ARG A 1084 13.99 -12.00 -20.20
C ARG A 1084 13.10 -12.95 -19.42
N ALA A 1085 12.53 -13.96 -20.07
CA ALA A 1085 11.76 -15.00 -19.39
C ALA A 1085 12.61 -15.79 -18.37
N GLN A 1086 13.85 -16.15 -18.74
CA GLN A 1086 14.76 -16.85 -17.83
C GLN A 1086 15.16 -15.99 -16.63
N MET A 1087 15.40 -14.69 -16.83
CA MET A 1087 15.67 -13.78 -15.73
C MET A 1087 14.46 -13.63 -14.80
N ALA A 1088 13.24 -13.54 -15.35
CA ALA A 1088 12.01 -13.47 -14.56
C ALA A 1088 11.86 -14.72 -13.66
N THR A 1089 12.09 -15.92 -14.21
CA THR A 1089 12.05 -17.17 -13.45
C THR A 1089 13.13 -17.24 -12.38
N ILE A 1090 14.33 -16.74 -12.64
CA ILE A 1090 15.42 -16.66 -11.64
C ILE A 1090 15.05 -15.72 -10.51
N ALA A 1091 14.57 -14.52 -10.81
CA ALA A 1091 14.15 -13.55 -9.80
C ALA A 1091 12.99 -14.08 -8.95
N TYR A 1092 12.01 -14.72 -9.59
CA TYR A 1092 10.89 -15.38 -8.91
C TYR A 1092 11.39 -16.43 -7.91
N ARG A 1093 12.27 -17.35 -8.34
CA ARG A 1093 12.83 -18.40 -7.46
C ARG A 1093 13.70 -17.85 -6.33
N TRP A 1094 14.50 -16.82 -6.62
CA TRP A 1094 15.30 -16.15 -5.61
C TRP A 1094 14.44 -15.59 -4.48
N ILE A 1095 13.32 -14.94 -4.82
CA ILE A 1095 12.41 -14.36 -3.83
C ILE A 1095 11.72 -15.45 -3.03
N GLN A 1096 11.26 -16.52 -3.69
CA GLN A 1096 10.68 -17.67 -3.00
C GLN A 1096 11.67 -18.31 -2.00
N GLN A 1097 12.97 -18.31 -2.30
CA GLN A 1097 14.00 -18.81 -1.41
C GLN A 1097 14.29 -17.88 -0.22
N GLN A 1098 14.22 -16.55 -0.40
CA GLN A 1098 14.39 -15.60 0.70
C GLN A 1098 13.20 -15.58 1.66
N SER A 1099 12.01 -15.96 1.21
CA SER A 1099 10.80 -16.07 2.03
C SER A 1099 10.74 -17.34 2.89
N ALA A 1100 11.77 -18.21 2.86
CA ALA A 1100 11.82 -19.42 3.67
C ALA A 1100 11.96 -19.15 5.19
N ASP A 1101 12.32 -17.92 5.59
CA ASP A 1101 12.35 -17.45 7.00
C ASP A 1101 11.07 -16.69 7.41
N THR A 1102 10.04 -16.66 6.56
CA THR A 1102 8.76 -16.03 6.90
C THR A 1102 7.64 -16.84 6.27
N THR A 1103 6.93 -17.60 7.10
CA THR A 1103 5.72 -18.35 6.74
C THR A 1103 4.74 -17.45 5.99
N SER A 1104 4.71 -17.55 4.67
CA SER A 1104 3.68 -16.96 3.81
C SER A 1104 3.66 -17.71 2.49
N SER A 1105 2.63 -18.57 2.38
CA SER A 1105 1.74 -18.73 1.23
C SER A 1105 2.32 -18.38 -0.15
N THR A 1106 2.36 -19.39 -1.01
CA THR A 1106 2.24 -19.23 -2.47
C THR A 1106 0.95 -18.47 -2.81
N THR A 1107 0.99 -17.14 -2.74
CA THR A 1107 0.06 -16.30 -3.47
C THR A 1107 0.41 -16.43 -4.95
N GLN A 1108 -0.20 -17.42 -5.60
CA GLN A 1108 -0.28 -17.47 -7.05
C GLN A 1108 -0.89 -16.14 -7.51
N ALA A 1109 -0.09 -15.32 -8.20
CA ALA A 1109 -0.58 -14.15 -8.89
C ALA A 1109 -1.38 -14.61 -10.12
N THR A 1110 -2.65 -14.97 -9.94
CA THR A 1110 -3.59 -15.29 -11.03
C THR A 1110 -4.18 -14.04 -11.68
N ASN A 1111 -3.37 -12.98 -11.83
CA ASN A 1111 -3.66 -11.90 -12.75
C ASN A 1111 -2.88 -12.21 -14.02
N GLY A 1112 -3.56 -12.74 -15.04
CA GLY A 1112 -2.98 -13.00 -16.35
C GLY A 1112 -2.17 -11.79 -16.82
N THR A 1113 -0.94 -12.05 -17.26
CA THR A 1113 -0.03 -11.06 -17.80
C THR A 1113 -0.75 -10.25 -18.87
N GLY A 1114 -0.92 -8.94 -18.67
CA GLY A 1114 -1.49 -8.03 -19.67
C GLY A 1114 -0.61 -7.84 -20.92
N PHE A 1115 0.31 -8.78 -21.19
CA PHE A 1115 1.23 -8.74 -22.32
C PHE A 1115 0.73 -9.61 -23.46
N THR A 1116 0.63 -9.01 -24.64
CA THR A 1116 0.12 -9.62 -25.87
C THR A 1116 0.99 -10.77 -26.42
N ASP A 1117 2.24 -10.88 -25.96
CA ASP A 1117 3.23 -11.89 -26.38
C ASP A 1117 3.57 -12.90 -25.27
N VAL A 1118 2.79 -12.93 -24.19
CA VAL A 1118 2.92 -13.91 -23.10
C VAL A 1118 1.62 -14.71 -23.01
N SER A 1119 1.66 -15.95 -23.51
CA SER A 1119 0.54 -16.88 -23.36
C SER A 1119 0.46 -17.42 -21.93
N ALA A 1120 -0.75 -17.71 -21.44
CA ALA A 1120 -0.95 -18.34 -20.14
C ALA A 1120 -0.17 -19.66 -19.99
N ASP A 1121 -0.01 -20.43 -21.08
CA ASP A 1121 0.74 -21.70 -21.11
C ASP A 1121 2.27 -21.52 -21.26
N LEU A 1122 2.77 -20.28 -21.31
CA LEU A 1122 4.22 -20.06 -21.37
C LEU A 1122 4.85 -20.56 -20.06
N TRP A 1123 5.92 -21.36 -20.15
CA TRP A 1123 6.62 -21.91 -18.97
C TRP A 1123 7.10 -20.86 -17.95
N ALA A 1124 7.21 -19.59 -18.37
CA ALA A 1124 7.60 -18.46 -17.54
C ALA A 1124 6.42 -17.52 -17.20
N SER A 1125 5.18 -17.84 -17.59
CA SER A 1125 3.99 -17.00 -17.44
C SER A 1125 3.82 -16.51 -15.99
N ASP A 1126 3.79 -17.44 -15.03
CA ASP A 1126 3.64 -17.11 -13.60
C ASP A 1126 4.80 -16.25 -13.08
N ALA A 1127 6.02 -16.58 -13.49
CA ALA A 1127 7.20 -15.83 -13.11
C ALA A 1127 7.17 -14.42 -13.68
N ILE A 1128 6.71 -14.24 -14.93
CA ILE A 1128 6.57 -12.95 -15.60
C ILE A 1128 5.48 -12.12 -14.93
N ALA A 1129 4.32 -12.72 -14.63
CA ALA A 1129 3.24 -12.07 -13.88
C ALA A 1129 3.72 -11.59 -12.51
N TYR A 1130 4.46 -12.45 -11.80
CA TYR A 1130 5.01 -12.12 -10.49
C TYR A 1130 5.99 -10.95 -10.57
N VAL A 1131 7.03 -11.03 -11.42
CA VAL A 1131 8.03 -9.95 -11.51
C VAL A 1131 7.45 -8.65 -12.05
N GLN A 1132 6.37 -8.70 -12.84
CA GLN A 1132 5.60 -7.54 -13.24
C GLN A 1132 4.86 -6.93 -12.03
N SER A 1133 4.11 -7.75 -11.28
CA SER A 1133 3.37 -7.28 -10.10
C SER A 1133 4.29 -6.74 -8.99
N ALA A 1134 5.49 -7.32 -8.86
CA ALA A 1134 6.51 -6.90 -7.92
C ALA A 1134 7.33 -5.70 -8.42
N GLY A 1135 7.05 -5.19 -9.63
CA GLY A 1135 7.77 -4.07 -10.23
C GLY A 1135 9.24 -4.35 -10.57
N LEU A 1136 9.67 -5.62 -10.55
CA LEU A 1136 11.06 -6.03 -10.78
C LEU A 1136 11.44 -6.02 -12.26
N MET A 1137 10.50 -6.39 -13.13
CA MET A 1137 10.66 -6.31 -14.57
C MET A 1137 9.35 -5.86 -15.20
N THR A 1138 9.40 -4.77 -15.96
CA THR A 1138 8.24 -4.25 -16.70
C THR A 1138 8.30 -4.68 -18.17
N GLY A 1139 7.14 -4.76 -18.82
CA GLY A 1139 7.06 -4.89 -20.27
C GLY A 1139 7.20 -3.54 -20.98
N TYR A 1140 7.05 -3.58 -22.30
CA TYR A 1140 7.19 -2.45 -23.19
C TYR A 1140 5.84 -1.77 -23.45
N ASN A 1141 5.88 -0.51 -23.88
CA ASN A 1141 4.69 0.32 -24.13
C ASN A 1141 3.81 -0.19 -25.28
N ASP A 1142 4.33 -1.12 -26.10
CA ASP A 1142 3.58 -1.82 -27.14
C ASP A 1142 2.70 -2.97 -26.58
N GLY A 1143 2.67 -3.12 -25.25
CA GLY A 1143 1.92 -4.18 -24.58
C GLY A 1143 2.61 -5.55 -24.66
N THR A 1144 3.92 -5.61 -24.87
CA THR A 1144 4.69 -6.87 -24.92
C THR A 1144 5.71 -7.00 -23.77
N PHE A 1145 6.08 -8.21 -23.37
CA PHE A 1145 7.15 -8.49 -22.41
C PHE A 1145 8.49 -8.84 -23.08
N LYS A 1146 8.42 -9.37 -24.32
CA LYS A 1146 9.52 -9.92 -25.12
C LYS A 1146 10.28 -11.04 -24.41
N PRO A 1147 9.61 -12.16 -24.06
CA PRO A 1147 10.18 -13.23 -23.23
C PRO A 1147 11.49 -13.83 -23.78
N ASP A 1148 11.64 -13.87 -25.11
CA ASP A 1148 12.82 -14.43 -25.79
C ASP A 1148 13.95 -13.42 -26.03
N SER A 1149 13.74 -12.13 -25.72
CA SER A 1149 14.79 -11.12 -25.88
C SER A 1149 15.91 -11.33 -24.85
N LYS A 1150 17.15 -11.12 -25.28
CA LYS A 1150 18.36 -11.30 -24.47
C LYS A 1150 18.61 -10.09 -23.57
N LEU A 1151 19.09 -10.32 -22.34
CA LEU A 1151 19.48 -9.23 -21.44
C LEU A 1151 20.91 -8.77 -21.67
N THR A 1152 21.11 -7.45 -21.72
CA THR A 1152 22.42 -6.81 -21.62
C THR A 1152 22.95 -6.84 -20.17
N ARG A 1153 24.25 -6.61 -20.01
CA ARG A 1153 24.91 -6.53 -18.69
C ARG A 1153 24.36 -5.39 -17.84
N ALA A 1154 24.08 -4.24 -18.44
CA ALA A 1154 23.49 -3.11 -17.75
C ALA A 1154 22.06 -3.40 -17.27
N GLU A 1155 21.22 -4.02 -18.10
CA GLU A 1155 19.86 -4.42 -17.71
C GLU A 1155 19.86 -5.48 -16.60
N ALA A 1156 20.73 -6.49 -16.70
CA ALA A 1156 20.86 -7.51 -15.67
C ALA A 1156 21.25 -6.92 -14.31
N VAL A 1157 22.21 -6.00 -14.27
CA VAL A 1157 22.62 -5.32 -13.03
C VAL A 1157 21.48 -4.52 -12.43
N LYS A 1158 20.67 -3.81 -13.24
CA LYS A 1158 19.52 -3.06 -12.73
C LYS A 1158 18.49 -3.98 -12.06
N VAL A 1159 18.18 -5.13 -12.68
CA VAL A 1159 17.26 -6.12 -12.08
C VAL A 1159 17.87 -6.74 -10.81
N LEU A 1160 19.15 -7.11 -10.84
CA LEU A 1160 19.84 -7.73 -9.71
C LEU A 1160 20.03 -6.79 -8.52
N ASN A 1161 20.25 -5.49 -8.75
CA ASN A 1161 20.34 -4.52 -7.66
C ASN A 1161 19.01 -4.43 -6.91
N VAL A 1162 17.88 -4.38 -7.61
CA VAL A 1162 16.56 -4.43 -6.97
C VAL A 1162 16.38 -5.75 -6.22
N LEU A 1163 16.74 -6.88 -6.85
CA LEU A 1163 16.62 -8.22 -6.26
C LEU A 1163 17.46 -8.40 -4.99
N PHE A 1164 18.66 -7.82 -4.96
CA PHE A 1164 19.58 -7.86 -3.81
C PHE A 1164 19.37 -6.70 -2.84
N LYS A 1165 18.33 -5.89 -3.02
CA LYS A 1165 18.03 -4.70 -2.21
C LYS A 1165 19.19 -3.70 -2.14
N ARG A 1166 19.99 -3.61 -3.21
CA ARG A 1166 21.10 -2.65 -3.36
C ARG A 1166 20.60 -1.37 -4.00
N THR A 1167 20.94 -0.24 -3.40
CA THR A 1167 20.66 1.07 -4.01
C THR A 1167 21.79 1.50 -4.94
N PRO A 1168 21.48 2.22 -6.03
CA PRO A 1168 22.51 2.80 -6.89
C PRO A 1168 23.40 3.78 -6.09
N VAL A 1169 24.72 3.69 -6.27
CA VAL A 1169 25.65 4.54 -5.53
C VAL A 1169 25.68 5.94 -6.14
N THR A 1170 25.52 6.97 -5.31
CA THR A 1170 25.62 8.37 -5.73
C THR A 1170 26.94 8.99 -5.24
N GLY A 1171 27.54 9.89 -6.04
CA GLY A 1171 28.75 10.63 -5.65
C GLY A 1171 30.10 10.07 -6.12
N VAL A 1172 30.12 8.95 -6.86
CA VAL A 1172 31.35 8.41 -7.48
C VAL A 1172 31.71 9.28 -8.70
N THR A 1173 32.74 10.11 -8.56
CA THR A 1173 33.18 11.05 -9.60
C THR A 1173 34.20 10.46 -10.57
N THR A 1174 34.80 9.31 -10.23
CA THR A 1174 35.75 8.59 -11.08
C THR A 1174 35.15 7.24 -11.45
N PRO A 1175 34.81 7.01 -12.74
CA PRO A 1175 34.26 5.73 -13.20
C PRO A 1175 35.19 4.56 -12.87
N SER A 1176 34.63 3.46 -12.37
CA SER A 1176 35.36 2.20 -12.19
C SER A 1176 35.71 1.55 -13.53
N PHE A 1177 34.99 1.90 -14.60
CA PHE A 1177 35.17 1.36 -15.94
C PHE A 1177 35.21 2.48 -17.00
N ILE A 1178 36.13 2.36 -17.97
CA ILE A 1178 36.39 3.43 -18.95
C ILE A 1178 35.30 3.56 -20.02
N ASP A 1179 34.54 2.50 -20.25
CA ASP A 1179 33.45 2.41 -21.23
C ASP A 1179 32.07 2.69 -20.61
N VAL A 1180 32.02 3.03 -19.32
CA VAL A 1180 30.79 3.44 -18.62
C VAL A 1180 30.97 4.88 -18.15
N PRO A 1181 30.73 5.89 -19.02
CA PRO A 1181 30.79 7.28 -18.61
C PRO A 1181 29.74 7.56 -17.52
N ALA A 1182 29.96 8.57 -16.68
CA ALA A 1182 29.01 8.99 -15.63
C ALA A 1182 27.62 9.38 -16.18
N THR A 1183 27.51 9.63 -17.48
CA THR A 1183 26.26 9.90 -18.20
C THR A 1183 25.51 8.64 -18.66
N HIS A 1184 26.11 7.45 -18.52
CA HIS A 1184 25.47 6.19 -18.87
C HIS A 1184 24.28 5.93 -17.93
N TRP A 1185 23.14 5.51 -18.48
CA TRP A 1185 21.89 5.35 -17.71
C TRP A 1185 22.01 4.34 -16.55
N ALA A 1186 22.86 3.33 -16.70
CA ALA A 1186 23.15 2.33 -15.66
C ALA A 1186 24.42 2.63 -14.83
N TYR A 1187 25.02 3.83 -14.94
CA TYR A 1187 26.29 4.13 -14.27
C TYR A 1187 26.25 3.86 -12.76
N ALA A 1188 25.28 4.45 -12.05
CA ALA A 1188 25.16 4.30 -10.60
C ALA A 1188 24.89 2.85 -10.17
N ASP A 1189 24.10 2.12 -10.97
CA ASP A 1189 23.83 0.70 -10.77
C ASP A 1189 25.07 -0.18 -10.96
N ILE A 1190 25.88 0.12 -11.98
CA ILE A 1190 27.13 -0.58 -12.29
C ILE A 1190 28.18 -0.32 -11.21
N GLU A 1191 28.29 0.92 -10.74
CA GLU A 1191 29.17 1.26 -9.62
C GLU A 1191 28.72 0.53 -8.33
N ALA A 1192 27.41 0.50 -8.03
CA ALA A 1192 26.87 -0.24 -6.88
C ALA A 1192 27.13 -1.76 -6.94
N ALA A 1193 27.19 -2.33 -8.14
CA ALA A 1193 27.43 -3.74 -8.34
C ALA A 1193 28.92 -4.13 -8.24
N ALA A 1194 29.82 -3.20 -8.58
CA ALA A 1194 31.25 -3.44 -8.75
C ALA A 1194 32.14 -2.88 -7.63
N GLN A 1195 31.63 -1.98 -6.80
CA GLN A 1195 32.37 -1.41 -5.67
C GLN A 1195 32.29 -2.28 -4.40
N LYS A 1196 33.30 -2.13 -3.53
CA LYS A 1196 33.45 -2.83 -2.24
C LYS A 1196 33.00 -1.97 -1.06
#